data_AF-A0AAN6EXX2-F1
#
_entry.id   AF-A0AAN6EXX2-F1
#
_cell.length_a   1.000
_cell.length_b   1.000
_cell.length_c   1.000
_cell.angle_alpha   90.00
_cell.angle_beta   90.00
_cell.angle_gamma   90.00
#
_symmetry.space_group_name_H-M   'P 1'
#
loop_
_entity.id
_entity.type
_entity.pdbx_description
1 polymer ?
#
loop_
_entity_poly.entity_id
_entity_poly.type
_entity_poly.pdbx_seq_one_letter_code
_entity_poly.pdbx_strand_id
1 'polypeptide(L)'
;MNLSKIVDATPAPRRTQFSSCDRCRKARLACDAVRIGLQPDKPDESRSCSRCTRRGQKCTFEWIKTVKRPTTRPRRNSQAVHVPVPTNQGQFSLSPPDSLPSGHGASASDTPVELVEKRSIECHWGQTSASPVSIPNPTHNPNSPVSIPNPSPADYKSCPLDEAIAMVGDWLDRIFESCFEHAYGLWLGRHCCPFVSEPDSDIILHPTRLFSELDACLAEDWEARNVGSGWPSSMSRQEKDYQTEQSLRRAIHSFAARWLHLVPLTLPPGVVQFDITRELWRRARTDMLKVINRVSYRSVLTLFLFGLTPIPVGISEEEELDGLTGQICVQTALQQVQRLRERQQNHQFNGTKVSLGTTDMFSSPAPRSNFSRIFLSAESRAYWGALIFDTSASLTLNYRSFLTSGLHGVASESSWRVLKMGLGSFYTRTEDWRTGVVEMTDNMALEAIAGAGAGNMYLWKMIAVLKESLREGHGEEKVAEAWTACMEALEMFKATFRPLLDLCEPRIRFMDQARKLHWFQLMLHHNLGLLILIDGVAAAERSDLLAQLTQVRLEAERELLDAINFGLDNSYTIHGPPRRSSVSGVSGGISGVQSSSNSFPTVLSASLVAINPYPHSLVAAIQLVDKAVSRDYMQGKVGLEAYRRLKTTLLRALEQSPQMSMSVEAARREMVKSLAQLDRIGIAGKSLSMSPEIARTHHHHRLAYPE
;
A
#
# COMPACT_ATOMS: atom_id res chain seq x y z
N MET A 1 21.37 -7.30 54.11
CA MET A 1 22.19 -8.52 53.98
C MET A 1 21.86 -9.22 52.66
N ASN A 2 22.72 -10.13 52.21
CA ASN A 2 22.63 -10.93 50.98
C ASN A 2 22.75 -10.18 49.63
N LEU A 3 23.98 -9.73 49.39
CA LEU A 3 24.56 -9.65 48.04
C LEU A 3 24.97 -11.05 47.56
N SER A 4 24.40 -11.56 46.48
CA SER A 4 25.07 -12.49 45.53
C SER A 4 24.12 -12.99 44.45
N LYS A 5 24.32 -12.50 43.21
CA LYS A 5 24.13 -13.18 41.90
C LYS A 5 24.13 -12.12 40.78
N ILE A 6 25.31 -11.57 40.51
CA ILE A 6 25.60 -11.03 39.19
C ILE A 6 26.04 -12.23 38.36
N VAL A 7 25.23 -12.58 37.35
CA VAL A 7 25.59 -13.54 36.29
C VAL A 7 25.63 -12.76 35.00
N ASP A 8 26.70 -12.92 34.23
CA ASP A 8 27.03 -12.06 33.10
C ASP A 8 25.92 -11.97 32.06
N ALA A 9 25.39 -10.76 31.88
CA ALA A 9 24.54 -10.43 30.75
C ALA A 9 25.39 -10.44 29.48
N THR A 10 25.32 -11.54 28.72
CA THR A 10 25.90 -11.58 27.37
C THR A 10 25.27 -10.49 26.51
N PRO A 11 26.07 -9.60 25.88
CA PRO A 11 25.52 -8.47 25.15
C PRO A 11 24.73 -8.96 23.93
N ALA A 12 23.52 -8.42 23.76
CA ALA A 12 22.68 -8.73 22.60
C ALA A 12 23.46 -8.52 21.29
N PRO A 13 23.37 -9.45 20.32
CA PRO A 13 24.24 -9.45 19.16
C PRO A 13 24.03 -8.20 18.30
N ARG A 14 25.01 -7.29 18.31
CA ARG A 14 25.06 -6.16 17.38
C ARG A 14 24.95 -6.68 15.95
N ARG A 15 24.00 -6.13 15.18
CA ARG A 15 23.75 -6.48 13.78
C ARG A 15 24.95 -6.07 12.92
N THR A 16 25.92 -6.96 12.76
CA THR A 16 27.08 -6.75 11.91
C THR A 16 26.65 -6.76 10.44
N GLN A 17 26.79 -5.61 9.78
CA GLN A 17 26.68 -5.52 8.32
C GLN A 17 27.80 -6.35 7.68
N PHE A 18 27.59 -6.82 6.45
CA PHE A 18 28.59 -7.60 5.68
C PHE A 18 29.04 -8.92 6.35
N SER A 19 28.11 -9.64 6.98
CA SER A 19 28.39 -10.89 7.72
C SER A 19 27.83 -12.18 7.10
N SER A 20 27.01 -12.08 6.04
CA SER A 20 26.37 -13.23 5.38
C SER A 20 27.09 -13.71 4.14
N CYS A 21 27.08 -15.01 3.86
CA CYS A 21 27.56 -15.58 2.59
C CYS A 21 26.58 -15.31 1.43
N ASP A 22 27.03 -15.45 0.18
CA ASP A 22 26.23 -15.22 -1.04
C ASP A 22 24.92 -16.03 -1.04
N ARG A 23 24.97 -17.31 -0.64
CA ARG A 23 23.82 -18.22 -0.66
C ARG A 23 22.78 -17.84 0.39
N CYS A 24 23.18 -17.61 1.64
CA CYS A 24 22.27 -17.14 2.69
C CYS A 24 21.70 -15.75 2.35
N ARG A 25 22.50 -14.84 1.76
CA ARG A 25 22.00 -13.52 1.30
C ARG A 25 20.97 -13.67 0.18
N LYS A 26 21.23 -14.49 -0.84
CA LYS A 26 20.29 -14.73 -1.95
C LYS A 26 18.99 -15.38 -1.47
N ALA A 27 19.06 -16.28 -0.50
CA ALA A 27 17.90 -16.91 0.14
C ALA A 27 17.20 -16.01 1.19
N ARG A 28 17.74 -14.82 1.49
CA ARG A 28 17.27 -13.92 2.58
C ARG A 28 17.25 -14.56 3.97
N LEU A 29 18.13 -15.54 4.23
CA LEU A 29 18.24 -16.27 5.49
C LEU A 29 19.42 -15.78 6.34
N ALA A 30 19.28 -15.87 7.67
CA ALA A 30 20.36 -15.58 8.60
C ALA A 30 21.56 -16.53 8.41
N CYS A 31 22.76 -15.97 8.44
CA CYS A 31 24.02 -16.67 8.19
C CYS A 31 24.90 -16.66 9.45
N ASP A 32 25.35 -17.82 9.89
CA ASP A 32 26.18 -18.00 11.09
C ASP A 32 27.69 -18.00 10.79
N ALA A 33 28.10 -17.77 9.53
CA ALA A 33 29.49 -17.83 9.08
C ALA A 33 30.46 -17.05 9.98
N VAL A 34 30.20 -15.76 10.22
CA VAL A 34 31.04 -14.93 11.09
C VAL A 34 31.07 -15.43 12.53
N ARG A 35 29.97 -16.05 13.02
CA ARG A 35 29.89 -16.65 14.36
C ARG A 35 30.77 -17.89 14.50
N ILE A 36 31.04 -18.61 13.41
CA ILE A 36 31.93 -19.79 13.38
C ILE A 36 33.35 -19.47 12.88
N GLY A 37 33.71 -18.18 12.77
CA GLY A 37 35.05 -17.71 12.42
C GLY A 37 35.36 -17.59 10.93
N LEU A 38 34.39 -17.78 10.03
CA LEU A 38 34.57 -17.49 8.61
C LEU A 38 34.59 -15.98 8.37
N GLN A 39 35.75 -15.46 7.96
CA GLN A 39 35.91 -14.04 7.61
C GLN A 39 35.73 -13.81 6.09
N PRO A 40 34.97 -12.79 5.67
CA PRO A 40 34.81 -12.47 4.24
C PRO A 40 36.13 -12.20 3.50
N ASP A 41 37.13 -11.70 4.22
CA ASP A 41 38.43 -11.30 3.68
C ASP A 41 39.49 -12.43 3.69
N LYS A 42 39.17 -13.57 4.32
CA LYS A 42 39.97 -14.81 4.31
C LYS A 42 39.05 -16.02 4.12
N PRO A 43 38.62 -16.32 2.89
CA PRO A 43 37.80 -17.50 2.61
C PRO A 43 38.63 -18.77 2.78
N ASP A 44 38.43 -19.46 3.90
CA ASP A 44 38.88 -20.84 4.09
C ASP A 44 37.96 -21.75 3.27
N GLU A 45 38.45 -22.27 2.15
CA GLU A 45 37.65 -23.09 1.23
C GLU A 45 37.16 -24.40 1.84
N SER A 46 37.75 -24.85 2.96
CA SER A 46 37.35 -26.06 3.68
C SER A 46 36.18 -25.85 4.64
N ARG A 47 35.84 -24.60 4.99
CA ARG A 47 34.84 -24.28 6.02
C ARG A 47 33.60 -23.63 5.43
N SER A 48 32.43 -24.07 5.88
CA SER A 48 31.13 -23.58 5.44
C SER A 48 30.23 -23.25 6.64
N CYS A 49 29.35 -22.27 6.47
CA CYS A 49 28.35 -21.93 7.49
C CYS A 49 27.37 -23.10 7.69
N SER A 50 26.75 -23.25 8.86
CA SER A 50 25.95 -24.44 9.19
C SER A 50 24.84 -24.73 8.17
N ARG A 51 24.27 -23.66 7.56
CA ARG A 51 23.28 -23.79 6.47
C ARG A 51 23.90 -24.25 5.14
N CYS A 52 25.07 -23.77 4.75
CA CYS A 52 25.77 -24.23 3.53
C CYS A 52 26.23 -25.68 3.67
N THR A 53 26.78 -26.05 4.83
CA THR A 53 27.19 -27.42 5.17
C THR A 53 26.01 -28.38 5.08
N ARG A 54 24.87 -28.07 5.72
CA ARG A 54 23.65 -28.89 5.66
C ARG A 54 23.09 -29.06 4.23
N ARG A 55 23.40 -28.13 3.32
CA ARG A 55 22.92 -28.13 1.92
C ARG A 55 23.92 -28.71 0.91
N GLY A 56 25.13 -29.09 1.34
CA GLY A 56 26.21 -29.51 0.44
C GLY A 56 26.62 -28.42 -0.57
N GLN A 57 26.49 -27.14 -0.22
CA GLN A 57 26.75 -26.01 -1.12
C GLN A 57 28.00 -25.22 -0.71
N LYS A 58 28.82 -24.80 -1.70
CA LYS A 58 30.01 -23.96 -1.43
C LYS A 58 29.60 -22.62 -0.81
N CYS A 59 30.22 -22.29 0.32
CA CYS A 59 30.01 -21.03 1.04
C CYS A 59 30.95 -19.95 0.53
N THR A 60 30.42 -18.88 -0.08
CA THR A 60 31.21 -17.82 -0.74
C THR A 60 30.80 -16.42 -0.25
N PHE A 61 31.65 -15.40 -0.49
CA PHE A 61 31.43 -14.01 -0.07
C PHE A 61 31.68 -12.99 -1.20
N GLU A 62 31.44 -13.38 -2.45
CA GLU A 62 31.74 -12.55 -3.63
C GLU A 62 30.93 -11.25 -3.65
N TRP A 63 29.72 -11.25 -3.10
CA TRP A 63 28.93 -10.02 -2.94
C TRP A 63 29.60 -8.97 -2.05
N ILE A 64 30.37 -9.38 -1.04
CA ILE A 64 31.07 -8.45 -0.14
C ILE A 64 32.27 -7.85 -0.88
N LYS A 65 32.99 -8.65 -1.66
CA LYS A 65 34.11 -8.19 -2.50
C LYS A 65 33.65 -7.18 -3.57
N THR A 66 32.45 -7.35 -4.13
CA THR A 66 31.88 -6.38 -5.09
C THR A 66 31.45 -5.07 -4.44
N VAL A 67 30.96 -5.09 -3.18
CA VAL A 67 30.64 -3.84 -2.45
C VAL A 67 31.89 -3.15 -1.88
N LYS A 68 32.96 -3.89 -1.55
CA LYS A 68 34.23 -3.33 -1.04
C LYS A 68 35.16 -2.75 -2.12
N ARG A 69 34.88 -2.91 -3.42
CA ARG A 69 35.70 -2.33 -4.51
C ARG A 69 35.20 -0.92 -4.86
N PRO A 70 35.96 0.16 -4.58
CA PRO A 70 35.59 1.49 -5.06
C PRO A 70 35.82 1.58 -6.57
N THR A 71 34.77 1.91 -7.33
CA THR A 71 34.92 2.38 -8.71
C THR A 71 35.60 3.74 -8.72
N THR A 72 36.78 3.81 -9.34
CA THR A 72 37.60 5.03 -9.43
C THR A 72 37.00 6.08 -10.36
N ARG A 73 36.32 7.08 -9.78
CA ARG A 73 36.11 8.40 -10.39
C ARG A 73 36.37 9.51 -9.34
N PRO A 74 36.86 10.69 -9.75
CA PRO A 74 37.60 11.58 -8.85
C PRO A 74 36.69 12.35 -7.88
N ARG A 75 36.98 12.24 -6.58
CA ARG A 75 36.28 12.97 -5.52
C ARG A 75 36.93 14.36 -5.37
N ARG A 76 36.22 15.40 -5.80
CA ARG A 76 36.60 16.80 -5.57
C ARG A 76 36.47 17.12 -4.07
N ASN A 77 37.53 17.64 -3.46
CA ASN A 77 37.57 18.00 -2.04
C ASN A 77 36.92 19.37 -1.80
N SER A 78 36.11 19.46 -0.73
CA SER A 78 36.07 20.64 0.14
C SER A 78 35.40 20.28 1.47
N GLN A 79 36.26 20.25 2.48
CA GLN A 79 36.09 19.98 3.89
C GLN A 79 35.04 20.85 4.60
N ALA A 80 34.52 20.32 5.71
CA ALA A 80 33.93 21.15 6.76
C ALA A 80 35.06 21.90 7.50
N VAL A 81 34.86 23.19 7.73
CA VAL A 81 35.80 24.06 8.46
C VAL A 81 35.65 23.84 9.95
N HIS A 82 36.73 23.46 10.63
CA HIS A 82 36.89 23.70 12.05
C HIS A 82 37.87 24.86 12.23
N VAL A 83 37.48 25.87 13.02
CA VAL A 83 38.22 27.12 13.19
C VAL A 83 39.42 26.95 14.13
N PRO A 84 40.59 27.49 13.75
CA PRO A 84 41.48 28.15 14.70
C PRO A 84 41.87 29.57 14.24
N VAL A 85 42.19 30.42 15.23
CA VAL A 85 42.54 31.86 15.13
C VAL A 85 43.64 32.12 16.16
N PRO A 86 44.59 33.08 15.99
CA PRO A 86 45.19 33.72 14.80
C PRO A 86 46.67 33.22 14.64
N THR A 87 47.65 33.77 13.89
CA THR A 87 48.10 35.17 13.76
C THR A 87 49.21 35.32 12.67
N ASN A 88 49.42 36.57 12.21
CA ASN A 88 50.58 37.13 11.50
C ASN A 88 50.74 36.99 9.96
N GLN A 89 50.16 38.00 9.29
CA GLN A 89 50.87 39.06 8.53
C GLN A 89 51.83 38.73 7.35
N GLY A 90 51.42 39.20 6.16
CA GLY A 90 52.29 39.78 5.11
C GLY A 90 52.93 38.81 4.09
N GLN A 91 53.18 39.18 2.83
CA GLN A 91 52.77 40.37 2.05
C GLN A 91 53.11 40.15 0.55
N PHE A 92 52.35 40.75 -0.39
CA PHE A 92 52.57 40.81 -1.87
C PHE A 92 52.56 39.46 -2.66
N SER A 93 51.89 39.25 -3.81
CA SER A 93 51.32 40.06 -4.92
C SER A 93 52.26 40.30 -6.13
N LEU A 94 52.01 39.60 -7.25
CA LEU A 94 51.83 40.13 -8.63
C LEU A 94 51.77 39.00 -9.70
N SER A 95 51.33 39.31 -10.92
CA SER A 95 50.94 38.34 -11.98
C SER A 95 51.87 38.37 -13.23
N PRO A 96 51.42 38.16 -14.50
CA PRO A 96 51.74 37.02 -15.40
C PRO A 96 52.50 37.51 -16.68
N PRO A 97 52.35 37.03 -17.96
CA PRO A 97 51.73 35.83 -18.59
C PRO A 97 52.61 35.17 -19.72
N ASP A 98 51.95 34.61 -20.77
CA ASP A 98 52.43 34.10 -22.09
C ASP A 98 52.89 32.62 -22.18
N SER A 99 52.62 31.81 -23.23
CA SER A 99 52.14 32.05 -24.62
C SER A 99 51.46 30.81 -25.29
N LEU A 100 50.84 31.01 -26.49
CA LEU A 100 50.19 30.03 -27.41
C LEU A 100 51.19 29.32 -28.37
N PRO A 101 50.89 28.13 -28.99
CA PRO A 101 50.13 28.00 -30.29
C PRO A 101 49.37 26.63 -30.49
N SER A 102 49.12 26.08 -31.70
CA SER A 102 48.05 26.41 -32.70
C SER A 102 47.85 25.27 -33.77
N GLY A 103 46.66 25.15 -34.40
CA GLY A 103 46.39 24.34 -35.63
C GLY A 103 45.27 23.25 -35.50
N HIS A 104 44.07 23.38 -36.12
CA HIS A 104 43.65 22.98 -37.51
C HIS A 104 43.58 21.45 -37.74
N GLY A 105 42.55 20.75 -38.28
CA GLY A 105 41.19 21.00 -38.85
C GLY A 105 40.63 19.65 -39.41
N ALA A 106 39.49 19.45 -40.11
CA ALA A 106 38.22 20.19 -40.35
C ALA A 106 37.20 19.29 -41.14
N SER A 107 35.88 19.59 -41.11
CA SER A 107 34.79 19.11 -42.02
C SER A 107 34.32 17.61 -41.98
N ALA A 108 33.10 17.19 -42.40
CA ALA A 108 31.69 17.63 -42.20
C ALA A 108 30.73 16.63 -42.90
N SER A 109 29.55 16.31 -42.37
CA SER A 109 28.31 15.99 -43.14
C SER A 109 27.07 15.79 -42.24
N ASP A 110 26.10 16.68 -42.42
CA ASP A 110 24.72 16.67 -41.92
C ASP A 110 23.82 15.68 -42.73
N THR A 111 22.53 15.37 -42.50
CA THR A 111 21.46 15.36 -41.44
C THR A 111 20.23 14.66 -42.13
N PRO A 112 18.96 14.66 -41.65
CA PRO A 112 18.38 14.89 -40.32
C PRO A 112 17.51 13.72 -39.80
N VAL A 113 17.13 13.80 -38.52
CA VAL A 113 16.00 13.06 -37.92
C VAL A 113 14.94 14.07 -37.49
N GLU A 114 13.67 13.80 -37.78
CA GLU A 114 12.55 14.69 -37.44
C GLU A 114 12.33 14.81 -35.92
N LEU A 115 12.22 16.05 -35.45
CA LEU A 115 11.91 16.39 -34.06
C LEU A 115 10.41 16.63 -33.89
N VAL A 116 9.74 15.74 -33.14
CA VAL A 116 8.39 16.02 -32.61
C VAL A 116 8.52 16.81 -31.31
N GLU A 117 8.04 18.05 -31.34
CA GLU A 117 8.22 19.05 -30.30
C GLU A 117 7.39 18.73 -29.04
N LYS A 118 8.08 18.41 -27.92
CA LYS A 118 7.43 18.28 -26.60
C LYS A 118 7.18 19.67 -26.00
N ARG A 119 5.94 20.13 -26.03
CA ARG A 119 5.51 21.36 -25.37
C ARG A 119 5.28 21.12 -23.87
N SER A 120 6.32 21.29 -23.06
CA SER A 120 6.21 21.29 -21.59
C SER A 120 5.47 22.55 -21.11
N ILE A 121 4.47 22.39 -20.25
CA ILE A 121 3.84 23.50 -19.53
C ILE A 121 4.55 23.66 -18.19
N GLU A 122 5.45 24.63 -18.08
CA GLU A 122 6.07 25.01 -16.80
C GLU A 122 5.14 25.96 -16.02
N CYS A 123 4.54 25.48 -14.94
CA CYS A 123 3.92 26.35 -13.94
C CYS A 123 4.97 26.71 -12.86
N HIS A 124 5.38 27.98 -12.83
CA HIS A 124 6.35 28.48 -11.85
C HIS A 124 5.79 28.46 -10.41
N TRP A 125 6.57 27.93 -9.47
CA TRP A 125 6.23 27.91 -8.05
C TRP A 125 6.50 29.27 -7.39
N GLY A 126 5.44 29.95 -6.94
CA GLY A 126 5.57 31.18 -6.15
C GLY A 126 6.03 30.91 -4.72
N GLN A 127 7.34 30.93 -4.46
CA GLN A 127 7.89 31.00 -3.11
C GLN A 127 8.11 32.46 -2.69
N THR A 128 7.29 32.97 -1.77
CA THR A 128 7.56 34.24 -1.09
C THR A 128 8.61 34.06 0.01
N SER A 129 9.88 34.29 -0.33
CA SER A 129 10.97 34.46 0.63
C SER A 129 11.48 35.91 0.58
N ALA A 130 11.24 36.66 1.66
CA ALA A 130 11.72 38.03 1.78
C ALA A 130 13.25 38.09 1.97
N SER A 131 13.90 39.06 1.35
CA SER A 131 15.30 39.45 1.61
C SER A 131 15.51 40.92 1.21
N PRO A 132 16.51 41.61 1.80
CA PRO A 132 16.34 43.02 2.17
C PRO A 132 16.63 44.01 1.04
N VAL A 133 15.81 45.07 0.99
CA VAL A 133 16.00 46.22 0.08
C VAL A 133 17.17 47.07 0.58
N SER A 134 18.10 47.39 -0.32
CA SER A 134 19.18 48.35 -0.07
C SER A 134 18.67 49.78 -0.23
N ILE A 135 19.06 50.68 0.68
CA ILE A 135 18.64 52.09 0.71
C ILE A 135 19.49 52.92 -0.27
N PRO A 136 18.86 53.77 -1.09
CA PRO A 136 19.39 55.11 -1.39
C PRO A 136 18.48 56.19 -0.78
N ASN A 137 19.07 57.16 -0.10
CA ASN A 137 18.38 58.28 0.57
C ASN A 137 18.37 59.54 -0.35
N PRO A 138 17.76 60.68 0.00
CA PRO A 138 16.56 61.12 -0.73
C PRO A 138 16.67 62.52 -1.34
N THR A 139 15.73 62.89 -2.23
CA THR A 139 15.39 64.29 -2.51
C THR A 139 13.88 64.51 -2.61
N HIS A 140 13.43 65.68 -2.17
CA HIS A 140 12.04 66.07 -1.89
C HIS A 140 11.09 66.06 -3.10
N ASN A 141 9.80 65.72 -2.89
CA ASN A 141 8.74 66.74 -2.77
C ASN A 141 7.40 66.13 -2.26
N PRO A 142 6.83 66.56 -1.11
CA PRO A 142 5.54 66.07 -0.62
C PRO A 142 4.38 66.99 -1.02
N ASN A 143 3.68 66.68 -2.12
CA ASN A 143 2.25 67.03 -2.35
C ASN A 143 1.78 66.58 -3.75
N SER A 144 1.31 65.34 -3.87
CA SER A 144 0.39 64.89 -4.93
C SER A 144 -0.23 63.53 -4.57
N PRO A 145 -1.56 63.37 -4.63
CA PRO A 145 -2.20 62.08 -4.40
C PRO A 145 -2.04 61.19 -5.63
N VAL A 146 -0.99 60.38 -5.66
CA VAL A 146 -0.84 59.31 -6.67
C VAL A 146 -1.93 58.27 -6.40
N SER A 147 -2.92 58.22 -7.29
CA SER A 147 -3.96 57.19 -7.26
C SER A 147 -3.35 55.85 -7.66
N ILE A 148 -3.08 54.98 -6.69
CA ILE A 148 -2.68 53.60 -6.94
C ILE A 148 -3.89 52.87 -7.55
N PRO A 149 -3.79 52.29 -8.76
CA PRO A 149 -4.86 51.45 -9.28
C PRO A 149 -4.99 50.20 -8.40
N ASN A 150 -6.11 50.04 -7.72
CA ASN A 150 -6.46 48.76 -7.12
C ASN A 150 -6.50 47.70 -8.24
N PRO A 151 -5.76 46.58 -8.14
CA PRO A 151 -5.93 45.49 -9.09
C PRO A 151 -7.36 44.94 -8.93
N SER A 152 -8.13 45.00 -10.02
CA SER A 152 -9.47 44.41 -10.09
C SER A 152 -9.36 42.89 -9.87
N PRO A 153 -10.31 42.22 -9.17
CA PRO A 153 -10.22 40.77 -8.90
C PRO A 153 -10.33 39.83 -10.13
N ALA A 154 -10.28 40.36 -11.35
CA ALA A 154 -10.86 39.73 -12.53
C ALA A 154 -9.91 38.88 -13.40
N ASP A 155 -8.60 38.90 -13.16
CA ASP A 155 -7.60 38.31 -14.10
C ASP A 155 -6.76 37.13 -13.56
N TYR A 156 -7.19 36.48 -12.47
CA TYR A 156 -6.69 35.14 -12.14
C TYR A 156 -7.34 34.09 -13.05
N LYS A 157 -6.79 33.92 -14.27
CA LYS A 157 -7.10 32.75 -15.10
C LYS A 157 -6.67 31.49 -14.36
N SER A 158 -7.65 30.68 -13.95
CA SER A 158 -7.42 29.38 -13.33
C SER A 158 -6.59 28.48 -14.25
N CYS A 159 -5.72 27.67 -13.65
CA CYS A 159 -5.00 26.66 -14.42
C CYS A 159 -6.01 25.64 -14.98
N PRO A 160 -5.96 25.26 -16.27
CA PRO A 160 -6.89 24.27 -16.83
C PRO A 160 -6.88 22.92 -16.09
N LEU A 161 -5.76 22.60 -15.42
CA LEU A 161 -5.64 21.41 -14.56
C LEU A 161 -6.41 21.56 -13.24
N ASP A 162 -6.46 22.75 -12.65
CA ASP A 162 -7.27 23.02 -11.44
C ASP A 162 -8.76 22.96 -11.74
N GLU A 163 -9.19 23.51 -12.89
CA GLU A 163 -10.56 23.38 -13.38
C GLU A 163 -10.94 21.91 -13.59
N ALA A 164 -10.07 21.14 -14.26
CA ALA A 164 -10.26 19.71 -14.47
C ALA A 164 -10.34 18.93 -13.15
N ILE A 165 -9.50 19.25 -12.15
CA ILE A 165 -9.54 18.66 -10.81
C ILE A 165 -10.87 18.97 -10.12
N ALA A 166 -11.35 20.22 -10.19
CA ALA A 166 -12.63 20.61 -9.62
C ALA A 166 -13.82 19.89 -10.29
N MET A 167 -13.77 19.70 -11.61
CA MET A 167 -14.81 18.96 -12.36
C MET A 167 -14.93 17.48 -11.97
N VAL A 168 -13.84 16.85 -11.51
CA VAL A 168 -13.84 15.41 -11.17
C VAL A 168 -14.09 15.13 -9.69
N GLY A 169 -14.01 16.13 -8.81
CA GLY A 169 -14.16 15.97 -7.34
C GLY A 169 -15.43 15.22 -6.93
N ASP A 170 -16.60 15.66 -7.41
CA ASP A 170 -17.91 15.03 -7.13
C ASP A 170 -17.98 13.55 -7.60
N TRP A 171 -17.19 13.17 -8.62
CA TRP A 171 -17.07 11.78 -9.07
C TRP A 171 -16.12 10.96 -8.20
N LEU A 172 -14.99 11.55 -7.78
CA LEU A 172 -14.00 10.89 -6.92
C LEU A 172 -14.60 10.56 -5.55
N ASP A 173 -15.36 11.49 -4.96
CA ASP A 173 -16.09 11.28 -3.70
C ASP A 173 -17.07 10.09 -3.84
N ARG A 174 -17.93 10.08 -4.88
CA ARG A 174 -18.90 8.99 -5.12
C ARG A 174 -18.27 7.62 -5.37
N ILE A 175 -17.15 7.56 -6.09
CA ILE A 175 -16.46 6.28 -6.35
C ILE A 175 -15.79 5.77 -5.07
N PHE A 176 -15.22 6.67 -4.27
CA PHE A 176 -14.67 6.33 -2.95
C PHE A 176 -15.75 5.76 -2.02
N GLU A 177 -16.88 6.45 -1.92
CA GLU A 177 -18.07 6.02 -1.17
C GLU A 177 -18.58 4.65 -1.64
N SER A 178 -18.71 4.47 -2.96
CA SER A 178 -19.29 3.25 -3.54
C SER A 178 -18.37 2.02 -3.46
N CYS A 179 -17.04 2.20 -3.37
CA CYS A 179 -16.07 1.11 -3.47
C CYS A 179 -15.28 0.89 -2.18
N PHE A 180 -14.62 1.93 -1.64
CA PHE A 180 -13.73 1.77 -0.49
C PHE A 180 -14.48 1.84 0.84
N GLU A 181 -15.34 2.85 1.00
CA GLU A 181 -16.13 3.04 2.24
C GLU A 181 -16.98 1.82 2.56
N HIS A 182 -17.68 1.26 1.57
CA HIS A 182 -18.43 0.01 1.74
C HIS A 182 -17.52 -1.19 2.05
N ALA A 183 -16.44 -1.40 1.29
CA ALA A 183 -15.56 -2.56 1.46
C ALA A 183 -14.83 -2.55 2.81
N TYR A 184 -14.20 -1.43 3.17
CA TYR A 184 -13.51 -1.29 4.45
C TYR A 184 -14.51 -1.19 5.60
N GLY A 185 -15.67 -0.57 5.38
CA GLY A 185 -16.74 -0.48 6.38
C GLY A 185 -17.35 -1.83 6.77
N LEU A 186 -17.41 -2.81 5.86
CA LEU A 186 -17.76 -4.18 6.20
C LEU A 186 -16.76 -4.80 7.19
N TRP A 187 -15.46 -4.54 7.00
CA TRP A 187 -14.41 -5.03 7.89
C TRP A 187 -14.42 -4.38 9.28
N LEU A 188 -14.88 -3.12 9.37
CA LEU A 188 -15.15 -2.42 10.64
C LEU A 188 -16.52 -2.75 11.24
N GLY A 189 -17.35 -3.50 10.51
CA GLY A 189 -18.74 -3.83 10.82
C GLY A 189 -18.93 -4.87 11.93
N ARG A 190 -20.18 -5.00 12.40
CA ARG A 190 -20.58 -5.85 13.53
C ARG A 190 -20.04 -7.28 13.50
N HIS A 191 -20.08 -7.95 12.35
CA HIS A 191 -19.72 -9.38 12.25
C HIS A 191 -18.24 -9.62 11.89
N CYS A 192 -17.50 -8.58 11.48
CA CYS A 192 -16.07 -8.67 11.19
C CYS A 192 -15.19 -8.10 12.32
N CYS A 193 -15.72 -7.20 13.17
CA CYS A 193 -14.98 -6.62 14.29
C CYS A 193 -15.18 -7.43 15.59
N PRO A 194 -14.14 -8.04 16.18
CA PRO A 194 -14.28 -8.89 17.37
C PRO A 194 -14.61 -8.10 18.66
N PHE A 195 -14.57 -6.78 18.64
CA PHE A 195 -14.82 -5.92 19.80
C PHE A 195 -16.27 -5.44 19.90
N VAL A 196 -17.14 -5.87 18.98
CA VAL A 196 -18.55 -5.43 18.89
C VAL A 196 -19.48 -6.59 19.21
N SER A 197 -20.25 -6.44 20.28
CA SER A 197 -21.26 -7.44 20.70
C SER A 197 -22.70 -6.93 20.61
N GLU A 198 -22.90 -5.64 20.30
CA GLU A 198 -24.23 -5.01 20.29
C GLU A 198 -25.05 -5.49 19.09
N PRO A 199 -26.32 -5.91 19.27
CA PRO A 199 -27.12 -6.46 18.18
C PRO A 199 -27.56 -5.40 17.17
N ASP A 200 -27.78 -4.16 17.61
CA ASP A 200 -28.25 -3.06 16.77
C ASP A 200 -27.12 -2.32 16.03
N SER A 201 -25.89 -2.85 16.09
CA SER A 201 -24.72 -2.28 15.42
C SER A 201 -24.71 -2.57 13.91
N ASP A 202 -24.34 -1.57 13.12
CA ASP A 202 -24.26 -1.68 11.66
C ASP A 202 -23.32 -2.79 11.17
N ILE A 203 -23.78 -3.51 10.15
CA ILE A 203 -23.01 -4.53 9.41
C ILE A 203 -21.93 -3.89 8.54
N ILE A 204 -22.16 -2.67 8.03
CA ILE A 204 -21.20 -1.87 7.27
C ILE A 204 -21.11 -0.50 7.94
N LEU A 205 -19.93 -0.10 8.41
CA LEU A 205 -19.72 1.17 9.09
C LEU A 205 -18.75 2.07 8.32
N HIS A 206 -19.25 3.20 7.82
CA HIS A 206 -18.49 4.19 7.05
C HIS A 206 -17.22 4.70 7.78
N PRO A 207 -16.00 4.40 7.28
CA PRO A 207 -14.75 4.84 7.90
C PRO A 207 -14.63 6.37 8.07
N THR A 208 -14.90 7.17 7.05
CA THR A 208 -14.87 8.64 7.16
C THR A 208 -15.76 9.15 8.29
N ARG A 209 -16.99 8.62 8.41
CA ARG A 209 -17.92 8.92 9.49
C ARG A 209 -17.35 8.53 10.86
N LEU A 210 -16.93 7.27 11.03
CA LEU A 210 -16.38 6.75 12.29
C LEU A 210 -15.22 7.60 12.82
N PHE A 211 -14.22 7.88 11.97
CA PHE A 211 -13.02 8.61 12.40
C PHE A 211 -13.32 10.10 12.64
N SER A 212 -14.36 10.66 12.02
CA SER A 212 -14.83 12.04 12.28
C SER A 212 -15.64 12.14 13.58
N GLU A 213 -16.54 11.19 13.86
CA GLU A 213 -17.29 11.12 15.13
C GLU A 213 -16.34 10.96 16.33
N LEU A 214 -15.25 10.20 16.18
CA LEU A 214 -14.22 10.07 17.21
C LEU A 214 -13.45 11.38 17.46
N ASP A 215 -13.08 12.12 16.41
CA ASP A 215 -12.46 13.43 16.54
C ASP A 215 -13.42 14.44 17.21
N ALA A 216 -14.71 14.41 16.87
CA ALA A 216 -15.74 15.25 17.47
C ALA A 216 -15.91 14.98 18.98
N CYS A 217 -16.03 13.71 19.38
CA CYS A 217 -16.10 13.33 20.81
C CYS A 217 -14.88 13.80 21.61
N LEU A 218 -13.68 13.75 21.03
CA LEU A 218 -12.47 14.27 21.66
C LEU A 218 -12.44 15.81 21.74
N ALA A 219 -13.03 16.49 20.75
CA ALA A 219 -13.18 17.94 20.78
C ALA A 219 -14.14 18.39 21.90
N GLU A 220 -15.30 17.74 22.00
CA GLU A 220 -16.33 17.98 23.03
C GLU A 220 -15.81 17.75 24.45
N ASP A 221 -15.18 16.60 24.71
CA ASP A 221 -14.59 16.29 26.02
C ASP A 221 -13.48 17.29 26.41
N TRP A 222 -12.65 17.74 25.45
CA TRP A 222 -11.69 18.79 25.71
C TRP A 222 -12.35 20.13 26.04
N GLU A 223 -13.44 20.49 25.38
CA GLU A 223 -14.18 21.73 25.65
C GLU A 223 -14.85 21.69 27.02
N ALA A 224 -15.51 20.57 27.37
CA ALA A 224 -16.11 20.34 28.68
C ALA A 224 -15.11 20.46 29.84
N ARG A 225 -13.85 20.04 29.64
CA ARG A 225 -12.78 20.18 30.65
C ARG A 225 -12.17 21.58 30.75
N ASN A 226 -12.32 22.43 29.72
CA ASN A 226 -11.68 23.74 29.63
C ASN A 226 -12.66 24.92 29.67
N VAL A 227 -13.93 24.68 30.02
CA VAL A 227 -14.92 25.75 30.24
C VAL A 227 -14.41 26.71 31.32
N GLY A 228 -14.07 27.94 30.91
CA GLY A 228 -13.59 29.01 31.80
C GLY A 228 -12.06 29.23 31.80
N SER A 229 -11.26 28.39 31.15
CA SER A 229 -9.84 28.69 30.93
C SER A 229 -9.69 29.50 29.63
N GLY A 230 -8.97 30.64 29.69
CA GLY A 230 -8.79 31.58 28.56
C GLY A 230 -7.86 31.08 27.44
N TRP A 231 -7.95 29.80 27.12
CA TRP A 231 -7.12 29.05 26.17
C TRP A 231 -7.57 29.27 24.72
N PRO A 232 -6.80 28.87 23.68
CA PRO A 232 -6.79 29.59 22.42
C PRO A 232 -8.14 29.56 21.70
N SER A 233 -8.50 30.71 21.14
CA SER A 233 -9.80 30.97 20.48
C SER A 233 -10.29 29.83 19.60
N SER A 234 -11.61 29.58 19.63
CA SER A 234 -12.33 28.60 18.82
C SER A 234 -11.91 28.63 17.34
N MET A 235 -11.64 29.81 16.80
CA MET A 235 -11.09 30.04 15.45
C MET A 235 -9.83 29.20 15.14
N SER A 236 -8.86 29.11 16.07
CA SER A 236 -7.61 28.34 15.85
C SER A 236 -7.83 26.83 15.86
N ARG A 237 -8.90 26.36 16.53
CA ARG A 237 -9.34 24.96 16.51
C ARG A 237 -10.09 24.67 15.21
N GLN A 238 -11.05 25.50 14.83
CA GLN A 238 -11.80 25.38 13.57
C GLN A 238 -10.88 25.36 12.34
N GLU A 239 -9.86 26.23 12.31
CA GLU A 239 -8.86 26.23 11.23
C GLU A 239 -8.06 24.92 11.16
N LYS A 240 -7.66 24.35 12.31
CA LYS A 240 -6.98 23.04 12.34
C LYS A 240 -7.90 21.89 11.92
N ASP A 241 -9.17 21.97 12.27
CA ASP A 241 -10.19 21.00 11.87
C ASP A 241 -10.36 20.99 10.35
N TYR A 242 -10.64 22.17 9.79
CA TYR A 242 -10.74 22.41 8.35
C TYR A 242 -9.49 21.97 7.59
N GLN A 243 -8.29 22.30 8.08
CA GLN A 243 -7.03 21.83 7.50
C GLN A 243 -6.82 20.31 7.59
N THR A 244 -7.44 19.63 8.56
CA THR A 244 -7.39 18.16 8.69
C THR A 244 -8.35 17.52 7.71
N GLU A 245 -9.57 18.07 7.60
CA GLU A 245 -10.58 17.67 6.63
C GLU A 245 -10.09 17.83 5.18
N GLN A 246 -9.46 18.97 4.86
CA GLN A 246 -8.85 19.19 3.54
C GLN A 246 -7.79 18.13 3.20
N SER A 247 -6.94 17.76 4.16
CA SER A 247 -5.92 16.73 3.95
C SER A 247 -6.52 15.33 3.78
N LEU A 248 -7.59 15.00 4.52
CA LEU A 248 -8.38 13.78 4.32
C LEU A 248 -9.00 13.74 2.92
N ARG A 249 -9.70 14.80 2.51
CA ARG A 249 -10.33 14.88 1.19
C ARG A 249 -9.34 14.79 0.03
N ARG A 250 -8.15 15.40 0.17
CA ARG A 250 -7.05 15.24 -0.80
C ARG A 250 -6.55 13.80 -0.88
N ALA A 251 -6.42 13.11 0.25
CA ALA A 251 -6.05 11.69 0.28
C ALA A 251 -7.16 10.81 -0.34
N ILE A 252 -8.43 11.11 -0.10
CA ILE A 252 -9.59 10.46 -0.75
C ILE A 252 -9.53 10.64 -2.27
N HIS A 253 -9.38 11.88 -2.77
CA HIS A 253 -9.31 12.17 -4.20
C HIS A 253 -8.11 11.50 -4.87
N SER A 254 -6.93 11.58 -4.23
CA SER A 254 -5.71 10.89 -4.66
C SER A 254 -5.88 9.36 -4.72
N PHE A 255 -6.47 8.77 -3.69
CA PHE A 255 -6.80 7.35 -3.64
C PHE A 255 -7.76 6.96 -4.77
N ALA A 256 -8.84 7.72 -4.97
CA ALA A 256 -9.90 7.44 -5.93
C ALA A 256 -9.49 7.71 -7.40
N ALA A 257 -8.50 8.58 -7.64
CA ALA A 257 -8.03 8.94 -8.97
C ALA A 257 -7.49 7.76 -9.80
N ARG A 258 -7.27 6.59 -9.17
CA ARG A 258 -6.98 5.32 -9.88
C ARG A 258 -8.11 4.92 -10.85
N TRP A 259 -9.36 5.24 -10.52
CA TRP A 259 -10.55 4.91 -11.32
C TRP A 259 -10.94 5.99 -12.32
N LEU A 260 -10.17 7.08 -12.43
CA LEU A 260 -10.51 8.21 -13.29
C LEU A 260 -10.68 7.82 -14.77
N HIS A 261 -9.95 6.80 -15.22
CA HIS A 261 -10.06 6.19 -16.55
C HIS A 261 -11.41 5.51 -16.86
N LEU A 262 -12.21 5.18 -15.83
CA LEU A 262 -13.57 4.66 -15.97
C LEU A 262 -14.63 5.77 -16.00
N VAL A 263 -14.25 7.01 -15.67
CA VAL A 263 -15.20 8.12 -15.55
C VAL A 263 -15.46 8.75 -16.93
N PRO A 264 -16.72 8.84 -17.39
CA PRO A 264 -17.07 9.46 -18.67
C PRO A 264 -16.93 10.99 -18.61
N LEU A 265 -15.71 11.47 -18.83
CA LEU A 265 -15.32 12.88 -18.69
C LEU A 265 -15.08 13.57 -20.04
N THR A 266 -15.51 14.83 -20.12
CA THR A 266 -15.10 15.79 -21.15
C THR A 266 -14.11 16.77 -20.52
N LEU A 267 -12.81 16.54 -20.72
CA LEU A 267 -11.74 17.35 -20.11
C LEU A 267 -11.41 18.60 -20.96
N PRO A 268 -10.82 19.66 -20.35
CA PRO A 268 -10.29 20.80 -21.08
C PRO A 268 -9.21 20.39 -22.11
N PRO A 269 -9.08 21.10 -23.24
CA PRO A 269 -8.06 20.83 -24.25
C PRO A 269 -6.65 20.83 -23.65
N GLY A 270 -5.88 19.77 -23.94
CA GLY A 270 -4.50 19.63 -23.46
C GLY A 270 -4.33 18.99 -22.07
N VAL A 271 -5.41 18.75 -21.32
CA VAL A 271 -5.35 18.03 -20.04
C VAL A 271 -5.68 16.55 -20.26
N VAL A 272 -4.78 15.64 -19.88
CA VAL A 272 -5.08 14.20 -19.84
C VAL A 272 -5.30 13.70 -18.41
N GLN A 273 -6.07 12.61 -18.26
CA GLN A 273 -6.38 12.02 -16.95
C GLN A 273 -5.13 11.66 -16.13
N PHE A 274 -4.01 11.30 -16.79
CA PHE A 274 -2.72 11.05 -16.13
C PHE A 274 -2.14 12.28 -15.42
N ASP A 275 -2.42 13.50 -15.90
CA ASP A 275 -1.96 14.72 -15.24
C ASP A 275 -2.78 14.98 -13.98
N ILE A 276 -4.11 14.79 -14.06
CA ILE A 276 -5.04 14.90 -12.94
C ILE A 276 -4.64 13.90 -11.83
N THR A 277 -4.42 12.63 -12.16
CA THR A 277 -4.04 11.61 -11.17
C THR A 277 -2.66 11.89 -10.54
N ARG A 278 -1.67 12.33 -11.33
CA ARG A 278 -0.34 12.72 -10.79
C ARG A 278 -0.43 13.94 -9.87
N GLU A 279 -1.22 14.94 -10.25
CA GLU A 279 -1.36 16.18 -9.48
C GLU A 279 -2.14 15.97 -8.17
N LEU A 280 -3.22 15.18 -8.20
CA LEU A 280 -3.93 14.77 -6.98
C LEU A 280 -3.01 14.00 -6.01
N TRP A 281 -2.16 13.11 -6.55
CA TRP A 281 -1.16 12.39 -5.76
C TRP A 281 -0.14 13.31 -5.12
N ARG A 282 0.43 14.27 -5.87
CA ARG A 282 1.34 15.29 -5.36
C ARG A 282 0.71 16.11 -4.25
N ARG A 283 -0.49 16.65 -4.46
CA ARG A 283 -1.24 17.46 -3.49
C ARG A 283 -1.47 16.73 -2.17
N ALA A 284 -1.88 15.46 -2.23
CA ALA A 284 -2.01 14.63 -1.04
C ALA A 284 -0.65 14.38 -0.36
N ARG A 285 0.39 14.03 -1.14
CA ARG A 285 1.73 13.72 -0.62
C ARG A 285 2.36 14.90 0.12
N THR A 286 2.25 16.12 -0.40
CA THR A 286 2.75 17.34 0.25
C THR A 286 2.12 17.58 1.63
N ASP A 287 0.87 17.16 1.84
CA ASP A 287 0.19 17.31 3.13
C ASP A 287 0.58 16.24 4.15
N MET A 288 1.15 15.09 3.75
CA MET A 288 1.46 13.99 4.67
C MET A 288 2.39 14.41 5.83
N LEU A 289 3.37 15.29 5.60
CA LEU A 289 4.21 15.83 6.67
C LEU A 289 3.41 16.65 7.70
N LYS A 290 2.34 17.35 7.27
CA LYS A 290 1.43 18.09 8.16
C LYS A 290 0.55 17.12 8.94
N VAL A 291 0.01 16.11 8.28
CA VAL A 291 -0.86 15.07 8.85
C VAL A 291 -0.12 14.27 9.94
N ILE A 292 1.14 13.89 9.71
CA ILE A 292 1.99 13.22 10.72
C ILE A 292 2.11 14.03 12.02
N ASN A 293 2.14 15.36 11.92
CA ASN A 293 2.25 16.28 13.04
C ASN A 293 0.88 16.65 13.69
N ARG A 294 -0.24 16.38 13.03
CA ARG A 294 -1.61 16.60 13.53
C ARG A 294 -2.25 15.28 13.97
N VAL A 295 -1.86 14.76 15.13
CA VAL A 295 -2.39 13.48 15.64
C VAL A 295 -3.90 13.59 15.93
N SER A 296 -4.71 12.95 15.09
CA SER A 296 -6.18 12.84 15.19
C SER A 296 -6.66 11.56 14.50
N TYR A 297 -7.90 11.16 14.71
CA TYR A 297 -8.49 10.00 14.04
C TYR A 297 -8.60 10.23 12.51
N ARG A 298 -9.07 11.40 12.04
CA ARG A 298 -9.05 11.68 10.59
C ARG A 298 -7.64 11.68 10.00
N SER A 299 -6.61 12.08 10.76
CA SER A 299 -5.21 11.96 10.31
C SER A 299 -4.74 10.50 10.19
N VAL A 300 -5.15 9.62 11.11
CA VAL A 300 -4.92 8.17 10.98
C VAL A 300 -5.53 7.63 9.68
N LEU A 301 -6.80 7.94 9.41
CA LEU A 301 -7.49 7.50 8.19
C LEU A 301 -6.80 8.07 6.93
N THR A 302 -6.42 9.35 6.97
CA THR A 302 -5.68 10.04 5.89
C THR A 302 -4.36 9.32 5.56
N LEU A 303 -3.59 8.95 6.58
CA LEU A 303 -2.31 8.24 6.43
C LEU A 303 -2.49 6.80 5.92
N PHE A 304 -3.54 6.10 6.36
CA PHE A 304 -3.89 4.77 5.83
C PHE A 304 -4.32 4.84 4.36
N LEU A 305 -5.17 5.80 3.99
CA LEU A 305 -5.62 6.00 2.60
C LEU A 305 -4.47 6.35 1.67
N PHE A 306 -3.60 7.28 2.05
CA PHE A 306 -2.40 7.58 1.28
C PHE A 306 -1.45 6.36 1.22
N GLY A 307 -1.35 5.59 2.31
CA GLY A 307 -0.63 4.32 2.35
C GLY A 307 -1.12 3.25 1.35
N LEU A 308 -2.42 3.24 1.03
CA LEU A 308 -3.04 2.38 0.01
C LEU A 308 -3.11 3.02 -1.39
N THR A 309 -2.59 4.23 -1.56
CA THR A 309 -2.65 4.92 -2.86
C THR A 309 -1.50 4.46 -3.75
N PRO A 310 -1.78 3.87 -4.93
CA PRO A 310 -0.73 3.45 -5.85
C PRO A 310 0.02 4.67 -6.38
N ILE A 311 1.32 4.50 -6.61
CA ILE A 311 2.13 5.52 -7.28
C ILE A 311 1.66 5.64 -8.74
N PRO A 312 1.30 6.84 -9.21
CA PRO A 312 0.82 7.04 -10.58
C PRO A 312 1.88 6.72 -11.63
N VAL A 313 1.47 6.19 -12.79
CA VAL A 313 2.35 6.03 -13.95
C VAL A 313 2.92 7.40 -14.36
N GLY A 314 4.25 7.48 -14.53
CA GLY A 314 4.93 8.70 -14.96
C GLY A 314 5.41 9.63 -13.82
N ILE A 315 5.51 9.09 -12.60
CA ILE A 315 6.39 9.59 -11.53
C ILE A 315 7.79 8.95 -11.74
N SER A 316 8.88 9.69 -11.49
CA SER A 316 10.25 9.15 -11.61
C SER A 316 10.75 8.55 -10.29
N GLU A 317 11.84 7.76 -10.33
CA GLU A 317 12.44 7.21 -9.10
C GLU A 317 13.00 8.31 -8.19
N GLU A 318 13.52 9.41 -8.75
CA GLU A 318 13.95 10.58 -7.99
C GLU A 318 12.77 11.29 -7.31
N GLU A 319 11.68 11.52 -8.06
CA GLU A 319 10.45 12.10 -7.49
C GLU A 319 9.86 11.20 -6.39
N GLU A 320 9.93 9.86 -6.54
CA GLU A 320 9.54 8.92 -5.49
C GLU A 320 10.45 9.03 -4.25
N LEU A 321 11.75 9.26 -4.39
CA LEU A 321 12.68 9.40 -3.26
C LEU A 321 12.54 10.73 -2.50
N ASP A 322 12.13 11.81 -3.16
CA ASP A 322 12.05 13.18 -2.60
C ASP A 322 10.90 13.43 -1.61
N GLY A 323 10.25 12.39 -1.08
CA GLY A 323 9.14 12.57 -0.14
C GLY A 323 8.75 11.33 0.65
N LEU A 324 7.69 11.45 1.45
CA LEU A 324 7.19 10.33 2.26
C LEU A 324 6.67 9.19 1.37
N THR A 325 6.96 7.95 1.78
CA THR A 325 6.43 6.73 1.16
C THR A 325 5.15 6.29 1.87
N GLY A 326 4.27 5.58 1.15
CA GLY A 326 3.03 5.04 1.73
C GLY A 326 3.27 4.14 2.94
N GLN A 327 4.38 3.39 2.96
CA GLN A 327 4.77 2.54 4.09
C GLN A 327 5.02 3.36 5.38
N ILE A 328 5.72 4.50 5.28
CA ILE A 328 5.97 5.38 6.44
C ILE A 328 4.65 6.00 6.93
N CYS A 329 3.73 6.33 6.01
CA CYS A 329 2.39 6.78 6.37
C CYS A 329 1.63 5.71 7.17
N VAL A 330 1.59 4.45 6.71
CA VAL A 330 0.95 3.34 7.45
C VAL A 330 1.59 3.15 8.82
N GLN A 331 2.93 3.07 8.92
CA GLN A 331 3.61 2.90 10.22
C GLN A 331 3.32 4.06 11.18
N THR A 332 3.25 5.28 10.67
CA THR A 332 2.91 6.46 11.48
C THR A 332 1.44 6.45 11.91
N ALA A 333 0.52 5.98 11.06
CA ALA A 333 -0.89 5.79 11.41
C ALA A 333 -1.07 4.78 12.55
N LEU A 334 -0.39 3.63 12.48
CA LEU A 334 -0.38 2.62 13.56
C LEU A 334 0.11 3.23 14.89
N GLN A 335 1.20 4.01 14.86
CA GLN A 335 1.69 4.71 16.04
C GLN A 335 0.73 5.81 16.53
N GLN A 336 0.08 6.55 15.63
CA GLN A 336 -0.91 7.56 16.00
C GLN A 336 -2.13 6.92 16.69
N VAL A 337 -2.62 5.77 16.22
CA VAL A 337 -3.70 5.02 16.89
C VAL A 337 -3.29 4.62 18.31
N GLN A 338 -2.11 4.02 18.50
CA GLN A 338 -1.61 3.69 19.84
C GLN A 338 -1.57 4.93 20.74
N ARG A 339 -0.98 6.03 20.26
CA ARG A 339 -0.91 7.29 21.03
C ARG A 339 -2.29 7.86 21.38
N LEU A 340 -3.26 7.79 20.47
CA LEU A 340 -4.62 8.28 20.72
C LEU A 340 -5.30 7.50 21.85
N ARG A 341 -5.16 6.17 21.86
CA ARG A 341 -5.70 5.30 22.91
C ARG A 341 -4.96 5.43 24.24
N GLU A 342 -3.62 5.46 24.21
CA GLU A 342 -2.79 5.61 25.40
C GLU A 342 -3.00 6.95 26.12
N ARG A 343 -3.23 8.03 25.36
CA ARG A 343 -3.56 9.35 25.92
C ARG A 343 -4.85 9.36 26.76
N GLN A 344 -5.77 8.43 26.51
CA GLN A 344 -6.96 8.26 27.35
C GLN A 344 -6.69 7.46 28.62
N GLN A 345 -5.59 6.71 28.69
CA GLN A 345 -5.28 5.78 29.77
C GLN A 345 -4.18 6.28 30.72
N ASN A 346 -3.21 7.07 30.24
CA ASN A 346 -2.09 7.56 31.06
C ASN A 346 -1.58 8.96 30.64
N HIS A 347 -1.06 9.71 31.61
CA HIS A 347 -0.31 10.95 31.36
C HIS A 347 1.00 10.63 30.62
N GLN A 348 1.19 11.17 29.41
CA GLN A 348 2.39 10.93 28.60
C GLN A 348 3.51 11.96 28.89
N PHE A 349 4.72 11.48 29.16
CA PHE A 349 5.94 12.29 29.26
C PHE A 349 6.75 12.22 27.96
N ASN A 350 7.24 13.35 27.43
CA ASN A 350 8.08 13.40 26.24
C ASN A 350 9.34 14.23 26.51
N GLY A 351 10.52 13.61 26.37
CA GLY A 351 11.82 14.23 26.68
C GLY A 351 12.24 15.42 25.80
N THR A 352 11.52 15.73 24.71
CA THR A 352 11.77 16.93 23.87
C THR A 352 10.65 17.97 23.93
N LYS A 353 9.49 17.61 24.49
CA LYS A 353 8.43 18.53 24.87
C LYS A 353 7.81 18.02 26.16
N VAL A 354 8.35 18.48 27.29
CA VAL A 354 7.52 18.60 28.48
C VAL A 354 6.40 19.56 28.07
N SER A 355 5.21 19.02 27.88
CA SER A 355 4.02 19.87 27.96
C SER A 355 4.02 20.33 29.41
N LEU A 356 4.48 21.56 29.67
CA LEU A 356 4.19 22.18 30.95
C LEU A 356 2.67 22.27 31.02
N GLY A 357 2.07 21.34 31.75
CA GLY A 357 0.91 21.69 32.56
C GLY A 357 1.40 22.83 33.44
N THR A 358 1.07 24.05 33.05
CA THR A 358 1.59 25.27 33.65
C THR A 358 1.13 25.35 35.09
N THR A 359 2.04 24.97 35.99
CA THR A 359 2.15 25.46 37.36
C THR A 359 0.84 25.50 38.17
N ASP A 360 0.15 24.36 38.29
CA ASP A 360 -0.80 24.16 39.40
C ASP A 360 -0.86 22.69 39.88
N MET A 361 0.32 22.10 40.04
CA MET A 361 0.48 20.64 40.25
C MET A 361 0.14 20.15 41.67
N PHE A 362 -0.62 20.91 42.46
CA PHE A 362 -0.92 20.61 43.87
C PHE A 362 -2.39 20.78 44.30
N SER A 363 -3.33 21.12 43.42
CA SER A 363 -4.73 21.34 43.85
C SER A 363 -5.83 20.97 42.82
N SER A 364 -5.72 19.81 42.18
CA SER A 364 -6.90 18.95 41.85
C SER A 364 -6.50 17.62 41.21
N PRO A 365 -7.23 16.51 41.48
CA PRO A 365 -7.17 15.35 40.59
C PRO A 365 -7.75 15.74 39.23
N ALA A 366 -7.01 15.51 38.14
CA ALA A 366 -7.50 15.79 36.79
C ALA A 366 -8.84 15.06 36.56
N PRO A 367 -9.88 15.72 36.02
CA PRO A 367 -11.17 15.10 35.79
C PRO A 367 -11.01 13.91 34.84
N ARG A 368 -11.44 12.73 35.29
CA ARG A 368 -11.48 11.51 34.48
C ARG A 368 -12.44 11.73 33.31
N SER A 369 -11.99 11.40 32.10
CA SER A 369 -12.86 11.34 30.92
C SER A 369 -13.97 10.32 31.17
N ASN A 370 -15.22 10.77 31.24
CA ASN A 370 -16.38 9.88 31.27
C ASN A 370 -16.87 9.65 29.84
N PHE A 371 -16.04 9.06 28.98
CA PHE A 371 -16.44 8.74 27.61
C PHE A 371 -17.60 7.74 27.60
N SER A 372 -18.57 8.00 26.71
CA SER A 372 -19.70 7.10 26.48
C SER A 372 -19.24 5.72 25.99
N ARG A 373 -20.05 4.68 26.27
CA ARG A 373 -19.89 3.33 25.69
C ARG A 373 -19.80 3.38 24.16
N ILE A 374 -20.51 4.33 23.54
CA ILE A 374 -20.49 4.58 22.08
C ILE A 374 -19.08 4.95 21.62
N PHE A 375 -18.40 5.88 22.30
CA PHE A 375 -17.03 6.28 21.98
C PHE A 375 -16.04 5.11 22.12
N LEU A 376 -16.15 4.32 23.20
CA LEU A 376 -15.27 3.17 23.43
C LEU A 376 -15.48 2.06 22.37
N SER A 377 -16.72 1.86 21.92
CA SER A 377 -17.06 0.96 20.82
C SER A 377 -16.46 1.45 19.49
N ALA A 378 -16.65 2.73 19.17
CA ALA A 378 -16.08 3.39 18.00
C ALA A 378 -14.53 3.35 17.99
N GLU A 379 -13.88 3.66 19.11
CA GLU A 379 -12.41 3.61 19.24
C GLU A 379 -11.91 2.17 19.02
N SER A 380 -12.61 1.18 19.57
CA SER A 380 -12.27 -0.23 19.40
C SER A 380 -12.39 -0.68 17.94
N ARG A 381 -13.37 -0.15 17.18
CA ARG A 381 -13.47 -0.36 15.73
C ARG A 381 -12.33 0.33 14.97
N ALA A 382 -11.96 1.57 15.31
CA ALA A 382 -10.80 2.25 14.71
C ALA A 382 -9.48 1.49 14.98
N TYR A 383 -9.32 0.93 16.19
CA TYR A 383 -8.19 0.06 16.54
C TYR A 383 -8.21 -1.26 15.75
N TRP A 384 -9.37 -1.90 15.59
CA TRP A 384 -9.52 -3.07 14.73
C TRP A 384 -9.13 -2.78 13.28
N GLY A 385 -9.54 -1.62 12.75
CA GLY A 385 -9.09 -1.10 11.47
C GLY A 385 -7.56 -1.05 11.36
N ALA A 386 -6.89 -0.57 12.40
CA ALA A 386 -5.43 -0.53 12.46
C ALA A 386 -4.79 -1.93 12.55
N LEU A 387 -5.41 -2.88 13.27
CA LEU A 387 -4.96 -4.29 13.32
C LEU A 387 -5.06 -4.99 11.96
N ILE A 388 -6.08 -4.68 11.15
CA ILE A 388 -6.20 -5.17 9.77
C ILE A 388 -5.01 -4.68 8.92
N PHE A 389 -4.67 -3.39 9.00
CA PHE A 389 -3.52 -2.81 8.31
C PHE A 389 -2.20 -3.45 8.74
N ASP A 390 -1.98 -3.60 10.05
CA ASP A 390 -0.78 -4.23 10.60
C ASP A 390 -0.62 -5.69 10.15
N THR A 391 -1.71 -6.46 10.20
CA THR A 391 -1.74 -7.87 9.82
C THR A 391 -1.53 -8.05 8.31
N SER A 392 -2.21 -7.25 7.49
CA SER A 392 -2.06 -7.26 6.03
C SER A 392 -0.61 -6.93 5.61
N ALA A 393 0.01 -5.91 6.21
CA ALA A 393 1.40 -5.55 5.96
C ALA A 393 2.38 -6.65 6.42
N SER A 394 2.13 -7.26 7.59
CA SER A 394 2.93 -8.38 8.12
C SER A 394 2.89 -9.58 7.16
N LEU A 395 1.70 -9.93 6.68
CA LEU A 395 1.47 -11.04 5.76
C LEU A 395 2.11 -10.79 4.38
N THR A 396 1.83 -9.65 3.76
CA THR A 396 2.19 -9.38 2.35
C THR A 396 3.64 -8.90 2.18
N LEU A 397 4.13 -8.03 3.07
CA LEU A 397 5.46 -7.41 2.96
C LEU A 397 6.54 -8.14 3.78
N ASN A 398 6.17 -9.19 4.52
CA ASN A 398 7.05 -9.94 5.43
C ASN A 398 7.66 -9.09 6.56
N TYR A 399 6.98 -8.03 6.98
CA TYR A 399 7.35 -7.28 8.17
C TYR A 399 6.92 -8.02 9.44
N ARG A 400 7.51 -7.63 10.58
CA ARG A 400 6.93 -7.95 11.88
C ARG A 400 5.71 -7.06 12.10
N SER A 401 4.71 -7.60 12.79
CA SER A 401 3.59 -6.81 13.29
C SER A 401 4.09 -5.72 14.25
N PHE A 402 3.50 -4.53 14.16
CA PHE A 402 3.87 -3.32 14.89
C PHE A 402 2.91 -3.05 16.06
N LEU A 403 1.61 -3.31 15.87
CA LEU A 403 0.60 -3.17 16.92
C LEU A 403 0.48 -4.40 17.81
N THR A 404 0.87 -5.55 17.27
CA THR A 404 0.67 -6.86 17.88
C THR A 404 1.95 -7.67 17.88
N SER A 405 2.04 -8.55 18.87
CA SER A 405 3.07 -9.55 19.03
C SER A 405 3.08 -10.50 17.84
N GLY A 406 4.27 -10.88 17.42
CA GLY A 406 4.47 -12.02 16.53
C GLY A 406 4.48 -13.34 17.31
N LEU A 407 5.45 -14.18 16.99
CA LEU A 407 5.58 -15.57 17.45
C LEU A 407 5.45 -15.77 18.97
N HIS A 408 5.99 -14.84 19.77
CA HIS A 408 6.15 -15.02 21.21
C HIS A 408 4.96 -14.55 22.06
N GLY A 409 3.94 -13.91 21.45
CA GLY A 409 2.84 -13.29 22.20
C GLY A 409 1.45 -13.40 21.59
N VAL A 410 1.32 -13.85 20.33
CA VAL A 410 0.01 -13.91 19.64
C VAL A 410 -1.07 -14.67 20.44
N ALA A 411 -0.69 -15.70 21.19
CA ALA A 411 -1.61 -16.51 22.00
C ALA A 411 -2.09 -15.81 23.29
N SER A 412 -1.31 -14.88 23.86
CA SER A 412 -1.69 -14.15 25.07
C SER A 412 -2.45 -12.86 24.79
N GLU A 413 -2.47 -12.38 23.55
CA GLU A 413 -3.17 -11.14 23.17
C GLU A 413 -4.70 -11.28 23.22
N SER A 414 -5.37 -10.28 23.80
CA SER A 414 -6.82 -10.24 23.92
C SER A 414 -7.52 -10.17 22.55
N SER A 415 -7.01 -9.35 21.63
CA SER A 415 -7.58 -9.16 20.27
C SER A 415 -7.78 -10.49 19.54
N TRP A 416 -6.75 -11.34 19.49
CA TRP A 416 -6.79 -12.60 18.76
C TRP A 416 -7.52 -13.70 19.54
N ARG A 417 -7.49 -13.68 20.89
CA ARG A 417 -8.29 -14.60 21.72
C ARG A 417 -9.79 -14.32 21.61
N VAL A 418 -10.21 -13.06 21.67
CA VAL A 418 -11.62 -12.66 21.47
C VAL A 418 -12.07 -13.01 20.06
N LEU A 419 -11.23 -12.78 19.04
CA LEU A 419 -11.54 -13.20 17.67
C LEU A 419 -11.71 -14.73 17.57
N LYS A 420 -10.76 -15.55 18.05
CA LYS A 420 -10.88 -17.03 18.04
C LYS A 420 -12.16 -17.50 18.75
N MET A 421 -12.50 -16.92 19.90
CA MET A 421 -13.73 -17.22 20.64
C MET A 421 -15.00 -16.80 19.87
N GLY A 422 -14.96 -15.63 19.21
CA GLY A 422 -16.05 -15.13 18.36
C GLY A 422 -16.32 -16.04 17.17
N LEU A 423 -15.28 -16.59 16.53
CA LEU A 423 -15.41 -17.58 15.46
C LEU A 423 -16.07 -18.87 15.96
N GLY A 424 -15.70 -19.36 17.15
CA GLY A 424 -16.36 -20.51 17.78
C GLY A 424 -17.85 -20.24 18.10
N SER A 425 -18.17 -19.05 18.62
CA SER A 425 -19.56 -18.64 18.84
C SER A 425 -20.36 -18.51 17.53
N PHE A 426 -19.72 -18.03 16.46
CA PHE A 426 -20.32 -17.96 15.14
C PHE A 426 -20.60 -19.36 14.58
N TYR A 427 -19.66 -20.30 14.74
CA TYR A 427 -19.86 -21.71 14.38
C TYR A 427 -21.11 -22.28 15.08
N THR A 428 -21.21 -22.19 16.41
CA THR A 428 -22.38 -22.72 17.12
C THR A 428 -23.70 -22.05 16.70
N ARG A 429 -23.74 -20.72 16.55
CA ARG A 429 -24.98 -20.00 16.18
C ARG A 429 -25.44 -20.20 14.74
N THR A 430 -24.59 -20.70 13.85
CA THR A 430 -24.92 -20.92 12.42
C THR A 430 -25.02 -22.40 12.05
N GLU A 431 -25.22 -23.28 13.04
CA GLU A 431 -25.40 -24.72 12.84
C GLU A 431 -26.59 -25.03 11.92
N ASP A 432 -27.78 -24.49 12.22
CA ASP A 432 -29.00 -24.65 11.42
C ASP A 432 -28.86 -24.15 9.97
N TRP A 433 -27.95 -23.20 9.74
CA TRP A 433 -27.65 -22.68 8.40
C TRP A 433 -26.78 -23.66 7.64
N ARG A 434 -25.74 -24.23 8.28
CA ARG A 434 -24.83 -25.22 7.67
C ARG A 434 -25.51 -26.57 7.42
N THR A 435 -26.49 -26.96 8.23
CA THR A 435 -27.26 -28.19 8.05
C THR A 435 -28.39 -28.06 7.01
N GLY A 436 -28.63 -26.86 6.49
CA GLY A 436 -29.68 -26.59 5.49
C GLY A 436 -31.10 -26.60 6.06
N VAL A 437 -31.26 -26.52 7.39
CA VAL A 437 -32.57 -26.41 8.06
C VAL A 437 -33.23 -25.06 7.78
N VAL A 438 -32.43 -24.00 7.58
CA VAL A 438 -32.88 -22.65 7.26
C VAL A 438 -32.43 -22.27 5.84
N GLU A 439 -33.34 -21.74 5.02
CA GLU A 439 -32.97 -21.19 3.71
C GLU A 439 -32.05 -19.97 3.87
N MET A 440 -30.90 -19.99 3.21
CA MET A 440 -29.94 -18.87 3.20
C MET A 440 -30.60 -17.60 2.63
N THR A 441 -30.76 -16.54 3.42
CA THR A 441 -31.26 -15.24 2.95
C THR A 441 -30.13 -14.28 2.56
N ASP A 442 -30.43 -13.20 1.86
CA ASP A 442 -29.45 -12.20 1.42
C ASP A 442 -28.81 -11.42 2.59
N ASN A 443 -29.46 -11.39 3.76
CA ASN A 443 -28.89 -10.84 5.00
C ASN A 443 -27.99 -11.87 5.70
N MET A 444 -28.41 -13.15 5.76
CA MET A 444 -27.56 -14.24 6.27
C MET A 444 -26.29 -14.41 5.42
N ALA A 445 -26.39 -14.24 4.10
CA ALA A 445 -25.25 -14.27 3.19
C ALA A 445 -24.26 -13.13 3.49
N LEU A 446 -24.74 -11.91 3.74
CA LEU A 446 -23.88 -10.79 4.10
C LEU A 446 -23.23 -11.00 5.49
N GLU A 447 -23.97 -11.54 6.47
CA GLU A 447 -23.41 -11.94 7.77
C GLU A 447 -22.34 -13.05 7.62
N ALA A 448 -22.59 -14.06 6.78
CA ALA A 448 -21.63 -15.12 6.50
C ALA A 448 -20.35 -14.59 5.82
N ILE A 449 -20.47 -13.68 4.83
CA ILE A 449 -19.33 -13.02 4.17
C ILE A 449 -18.54 -12.16 5.17
N ALA A 450 -19.22 -11.39 6.04
CA ALA A 450 -18.57 -10.56 7.05
C ALA A 450 -17.87 -11.38 8.15
N GLY A 451 -18.52 -12.44 8.64
CA GLY A 451 -17.94 -13.38 9.60
C GLY A 451 -16.75 -14.14 9.01
N ALA A 452 -16.83 -14.55 7.74
CA ALA A 452 -15.70 -15.12 7.01
C ALA A 452 -14.56 -14.10 6.84
N GLY A 453 -14.85 -12.80 6.69
CA GLY A 453 -13.85 -11.73 6.75
C GLY A 453 -13.06 -11.74 8.06
N ALA A 454 -13.75 -11.85 9.20
CA ALA A 454 -13.13 -12.03 10.52
C ALA A 454 -12.28 -13.32 10.61
N GLY A 455 -12.82 -14.44 10.15
CA GLY A 455 -12.11 -15.73 10.11
C GLY A 455 -10.84 -15.67 9.26
N ASN A 456 -10.92 -15.02 8.10
CA ASN A 456 -9.79 -14.82 7.21
C ASN A 456 -8.71 -13.91 7.84
N MET A 457 -9.10 -12.87 8.58
CA MET A 457 -8.15 -12.01 9.29
C MET A 457 -7.41 -12.77 10.40
N TYR A 458 -8.08 -13.69 11.11
CA TYR A 458 -7.44 -14.57 12.08
C TYR A 458 -6.42 -15.52 11.40
N LEU A 459 -6.81 -16.16 10.30
CA LEU A 459 -5.94 -17.01 9.50
C LEU A 459 -4.72 -16.25 8.97
N TRP A 460 -4.92 -15.04 8.42
CA TRP A 460 -3.86 -14.15 7.97
C TRP A 460 -2.85 -13.82 9.08
N LYS A 461 -3.31 -13.59 10.32
CA LYS A 461 -2.40 -13.37 11.46
C LYS A 461 -1.58 -14.63 11.79
N MET A 462 -2.18 -15.82 11.78
CA MET A 462 -1.42 -17.06 12.04
C MET A 462 -0.42 -17.36 10.92
N ILE A 463 -0.77 -17.11 9.65
CA ILE A 463 0.16 -17.21 8.52
C ILE A 463 1.32 -16.22 8.69
N ALA A 464 1.05 -14.97 9.08
CA ALA A 464 2.10 -13.97 9.33
C ALA A 464 3.06 -14.41 10.47
N VAL A 465 2.53 -15.02 11.54
CA VAL A 465 3.32 -15.57 12.65
C VAL A 465 4.19 -16.77 12.22
N LEU A 466 3.65 -17.70 11.43
CA LEU A 466 4.43 -18.80 10.86
C LEU A 466 5.51 -18.29 9.89
N LYS A 467 5.20 -17.30 9.06
CA LYS A 467 6.19 -16.67 8.18
C LYS A 467 7.28 -15.94 8.97
N GLU A 468 6.96 -15.39 10.13
CA GLU A 468 7.96 -14.85 11.08
C GLU A 468 8.86 -15.95 11.64
N SER A 469 8.30 -17.07 12.12
CA SER A 469 9.08 -18.17 12.70
C SER A 469 10.08 -18.76 11.70
N LEU A 470 9.62 -19.01 10.46
CA LEU A 470 10.42 -19.51 9.35
C LEU A 470 11.52 -18.53 8.90
N ARG A 471 11.17 -17.25 8.71
CA ARG A 471 12.10 -16.20 8.24
C ARG A 471 13.24 -15.96 9.21
N GLU A 472 12.95 -15.96 10.49
CA GLU A 472 13.92 -15.65 11.54
C GLU A 472 14.74 -16.88 11.96
N GLY A 473 14.29 -18.08 11.58
CA GLY A 473 15.00 -19.33 11.87
C GLY A 473 14.93 -19.73 13.33
N HIS A 474 13.75 -19.57 13.94
CA HIS A 474 13.47 -20.06 15.29
C HIS A 474 13.56 -21.60 15.35
N GLY A 475 13.67 -22.15 16.56
CA GLY A 475 13.76 -23.59 16.78
C GLY A 475 12.52 -24.35 16.29
N GLU A 476 12.70 -25.63 15.95
CA GLU A 476 11.62 -26.47 15.39
C GLU A 476 10.37 -26.53 16.28
N GLU A 477 10.51 -26.49 17.60
CA GLU A 477 9.41 -26.35 18.55
C GLU A 477 8.52 -25.12 18.25
N LYS A 478 9.13 -23.94 18.06
CA LYS A 478 8.39 -22.70 17.75
C LYS A 478 7.87 -22.66 16.33
N VAL A 479 8.52 -23.34 15.39
CA VAL A 479 7.96 -23.52 14.05
C VAL A 479 6.75 -24.46 14.10
N ALA A 480 6.79 -25.54 14.90
CA ALA A 480 5.69 -26.48 15.08
C ALA A 480 4.48 -25.87 15.84
N GLU A 481 4.72 -25.04 16.85
CA GLU A 481 3.67 -24.24 17.52
C GLU A 481 2.97 -23.32 16.51
N ALA A 482 3.73 -22.54 15.73
CA ALA A 482 3.17 -21.63 14.72
C ALA A 482 2.48 -22.38 13.57
N TRP A 483 3.00 -23.56 13.19
CA TRP A 483 2.39 -24.43 12.20
C TRP A 483 1.03 -24.94 12.67
N THR A 484 0.98 -25.50 13.88
CA THR A 484 -0.27 -25.99 14.50
C THR A 484 -1.30 -24.89 14.59
N ALA A 485 -0.93 -23.69 15.09
CA ALA A 485 -1.84 -22.55 15.15
C ALA A 485 -2.35 -22.09 13.77
N CYS A 486 -1.51 -22.17 12.73
CA CYS A 486 -1.90 -21.85 11.35
C CYS A 486 -2.87 -22.89 10.76
N MET A 487 -2.62 -24.18 10.99
CA MET A 487 -3.51 -25.25 10.54
C MET A 487 -4.84 -25.28 11.32
N GLU A 488 -4.83 -25.01 12.63
CA GLU A 488 -6.05 -24.79 13.42
C GLU A 488 -6.89 -23.63 12.84
N ALA A 489 -6.25 -22.51 12.47
CA ALA A 489 -6.95 -21.38 11.88
C ALA A 489 -7.57 -21.71 10.50
N LEU A 490 -6.87 -22.52 9.70
CA LEU A 490 -7.37 -22.99 8.41
C LEU A 490 -8.58 -23.92 8.57
N GLU A 491 -8.50 -24.90 9.47
CA GLU A 491 -9.61 -25.83 9.72
C GLU A 491 -10.80 -25.14 10.39
N MET A 492 -10.59 -24.17 11.29
CA MET A 492 -11.68 -23.34 11.82
C MET A 492 -12.38 -22.54 10.71
N PHE A 493 -11.63 -21.97 9.77
CA PHE A 493 -12.22 -21.28 8.62
C PHE A 493 -13.02 -22.24 7.74
N LYS A 494 -12.42 -23.39 7.40
CA LYS A 494 -13.01 -24.41 6.54
C LYS A 494 -14.30 -24.98 7.13
N ALA A 495 -14.28 -25.43 8.39
CA ALA A 495 -15.45 -26.01 9.06
C ALA A 495 -16.58 -25.01 9.28
N THR A 496 -16.25 -23.73 9.53
CA THR A 496 -17.25 -22.69 9.83
C THR A 496 -17.84 -22.04 8.59
N PHE A 497 -16.99 -21.56 7.69
CA PHE A 497 -17.40 -20.67 6.60
C PHE A 497 -17.54 -21.36 5.26
N ARG A 498 -16.82 -22.46 4.99
CA ARG A 498 -16.92 -23.09 3.67
C ARG A 498 -18.36 -23.54 3.34
N PRO A 499 -19.07 -24.28 4.21
CA PRO A 499 -20.45 -24.66 3.92
C PRO A 499 -21.39 -23.46 3.74
N LEU A 500 -21.15 -22.36 4.45
CA LEU A 500 -21.95 -21.14 4.32
C LEU A 500 -21.67 -20.40 3.01
N LEU A 501 -20.43 -20.39 2.53
CA LEU A 501 -20.03 -19.79 1.26
C LEU A 501 -20.53 -20.64 0.06
N ASP A 502 -20.49 -21.97 0.18
CA ASP A 502 -21.08 -22.88 -0.80
C ASP A 502 -22.61 -22.69 -0.90
N LEU A 503 -23.30 -22.46 0.23
CA LEU A 503 -24.73 -22.09 0.24
C LEU A 503 -25.01 -20.69 -0.32
N CYS A 504 -24.04 -19.77 -0.26
CA CYS A 504 -24.15 -18.47 -0.92
C CYS A 504 -24.05 -18.61 -2.45
N GLU A 505 -23.21 -19.51 -2.97
CA GLU A 505 -22.83 -19.56 -4.39
C GLU A 505 -24.02 -19.62 -5.38
N PRO A 506 -25.05 -20.47 -5.21
CA PRO A 506 -26.24 -20.46 -6.06
C PRO A 506 -27.01 -19.12 -6.01
N ARG A 507 -27.00 -18.46 -4.85
CA ARG A 507 -27.68 -17.18 -4.64
C ARG A 507 -26.90 -15.98 -5.16
N ILE A 508 -25.57 -16.08 -5.33
CA ILE A 508 -24.72 -14.96 -5.79
C ILE A 508 -25.27 -14.32 -7.06
N ARG A 509 -25.84 -15.09 -8.00
CA ARG A 509 -26.45 -14.55 -9.22
C ARG A 509 -27.52 -13.49 -8.94
N PHE A 510 -28.34 -13.70 -7.91
CA PHE A 510 -29.44 -12.84 -7.50
C PHE A 510 -29.05 -11.71 -6.53
N MET A 511 -27.89 -11.85 -5.86
CA MET A 511 -27.38 -10.80 -4.97
C MET A 511 -27.14 -9.47 -5.69
N ASP A 512 -27.26 -8.37 -4.96
CA ASP A 512 -26.86 -7.05 -5.44
C ASP A 512 -25.35 -6.95 -5.71
N GLN A 513 -24.96 -5.87 -6.38
CA GLN A 513 -23.58 -5.62 -6.79
C GLN A 513 -22.60 -5.41 -5.61
N ALA A 514 -23.05 -4.93 -4.44
CA ALA A 514 -22.21 -4.71 -3.26
C ALA A 514 -21.89 -6.04 -2.59
N ARG A 515 -22.90 -6.91 -2.40
CA ARG A 515 -22.73 -8.29 -1.93
C ARG A 515 -21.81 -9.10 -2.85
N LYS A 516 -21.98 -8.97 -4.18
CA LYS A 516 -21.08 -9.57 -5.19
C LYS A 516 -19.63 -9.09 -5.04
N LEU A 517 -19.44 -7.77 -4.85
CA LEU A 517 -18.11 -7.19 -4.62
C LEU A 517 -17.48 -7.71 -3.32
N HIS A 518 -18.23 -7.80 -2.22
CA HIS A 518 -17.73 -8.32 -0.94
C HIS A 518 -17.36 -9.80 -1.02
N TRP A 519 -18.16 -10.62 -1.69
CA TRP A 519 -17.83 -12.03 -1.91
C TRP A 519 -16.56 -12.18 -2.77
N PHE A 520 -16.46 -11.41 -3.87
CA PHE A 520 -15.25 -11.39 -4.71
C PHE A 520 -14.00 -11.00 -3.91
N GLN A 521 -14.08 -9.94 -3.10
CA GLN A 521 -12.97 -9.51 -2.22
C GLN A 521 -12.59 -10.60 -1.22
N LEU A 522 -13.56 -11.22 -0.54
CA LEU A 522 -13.31 -12.31 0.40
C LEU A 522 -12.58 -13.49 -0.26
N MET A 523 -13.09 -13.98 -1.40
CA MET A 523 -12.50 -15.12 -2.10
C MET A 523 -11.11 -14.81 -2.68
N LEU A 524 -10.90 -13.58 -3.18
CA LEU A 524 -9.60 -13.10 -3.62
C LEU A 524 -8.60 -13.08 -2.45
N HIS A 525 -8.96 -12.46 -1.32
CA HIS A 525 -8.08 -12.30 -0.16
C HIS A 525 -7.82 -13.60 0.60
N HIS A 526 -8.81 -14.49 0.67
CA HIS A 526 -8.63 -15.80 1.30
C HIS A 526 -7.60 -16.65 0.56
N ASN A 527 -7.84 -16.88 -0.74
CA ASN A 527 -6.96 -17.70 -1.55
C ASN A 527 -5.58 -17.05 -1.76
N LEU A 528 -5.49 -15.72 -1.86
CA LEU A 528 -4.22 -15.00 -1.81
C LEU A 528 -3.43 -15.30 -0.52
N GLY A 529 -4.10 -15.31 0.64
CA GLY A 529 -3.48 -15.66 1.92
C GLY A 529 -2.89 -17.06 1.91
N LEU A 530 -3.63 -18.04 1.40
CA LEU A 530 -3.17 -19.43 1.24
C LEU A 530 -1.96 -19.55 0.30
N LEU A 531 -1.99 -18.88 -0.86
CA LEU A 531 -0.84 -18.90 -1.77
C LEU A 531 0.39 -18.18 -1.19
N ILE A 532 0.20 -17.13 -0.37
CA ILE A 532 1.28 -16.47 0.37
C ILE A 532 1.87 -17.39 1.46
N LEU A 533 1.05 -18.21 2.12
CA LEU A 533 1.51 -19.26 3.04
C LEU A 533 2.39 -20.27 2.29
N ILE A 534 1.88 -20.82 1.19
CA ILE A 534 2.55 -21.84 0.38
C ILE A 534 3.88 -21.32 -0.19
N ASP A 535 3.90 -20.09 -0.73
CA ASP A 535 5.12 -19.45 -1.23
C ASP A 535 6.13 -19.17 -0.11
N GLY A 536 5.65 -18.76 1.07
CA GLY A 536 6.49 -18.57 2.26
C GLY A 536 7.14 -19.87 2.77
N VAL A 537 6.39 -20.97 2.82
CA VAL A 537 6.89 -22.31 3.20
C VAL A 537 7.88 -22.83 2.15
N ALA A 538 7.61 -22.64 0.86
CA ALA A 538 8.51 -23.01 -0.22
C ALA A 538 9.81 -22.18 -0.19
N ALA A 539 9.73 -20.87 0.06
CA ALA A 539 10.90 -19.99 0.21
C ALA A 539 11.74 -20.31 1.45
N ALA A 540 11.13 -20.90 2.49
CA ALA A 540 11.83 -21.43 3.66
C ALA A 540 12.47 -22.83 3.43
N GLU A 541 12.27 -23.43 2.25
CA GLU A 541 12.74 -24.77 1.87
C GLU A 541 12.20 -25.91 2.77
N ARG A 542 11.01 -25.72 3.38
CA ARG A 542 10.35 -26.70 4.26
C ARG A 542 9.48 -27.68 3.47
N SER A 543 10.14 -28.65 2.83
CA SER A 543 9.48 -29.70 2.05
C SER A 543 8.50 -30.57 2.87
N ASP A 544 8.78 -30.76 4.16
CA ASP A 544 7.97 -31.47 5.15
C ASP A 544 6.61 -30.79 5.42
N LEU A 545 6.60 -29.45 5.48
CA LEU A 545 5.39 -28.64 5.62
C LEU A 545 4.68 -28.47 4.26
N LEU A 546 5.45 -28.30 3.18
CA LEU A 546 4.91 -28.14 1.83
C LEU A 546 4.14 -29.37 1.34
N ALA A 547 4.56 -30.58 1.73
CA ALA A 547 3.86 -31.82 1.42
C ALA A 547 2.41 -31.81 1.96
N GLN A 548 2.21 -31.32 3.19
CA GLN A 548 0.91 -31.21 3.86
C GLN A 548 -0.02 -30.20 3.17
N LEU A 549 0.53 -29.17 2.50
CA LEU A 549 -0.25 -28.14 1.78
C LEU A 549 -0.62 -28.53 0.35
N THR A 550 -0.36 -29.76 -0.10
CA THR A 550 -0.58 -30.14 -1.50
C THR A 550 -2.03 -29.94 -1.96
N GLN A 551 -3.00 -30.35 -1.14
CA GLN A 551 -4.43 -30.17 -1.45
C GLN A 551 -4.85 -28.70 -1.35
N VAL A 552 -4.46 -28.02 -0.26
CA VAL A 552 -4.74 -26.59 -0.01
C VAL A 552 -4.24 -25.72 -1.17
N ARG A 553 -3.07 -26.06 -1.75
CA ARG A 553 -2.54 -25.39 -2.93
C ARG A 553 -3.42 -25.56 -4.16
N LEU A 554 -3.84 -26.79 -4.47
CA LEU A 554 -4.66 -27.06 -5.66
C LEU A 554 -6.04 -26.42 -5.55
N GLU A 555 -6.63 -26.40 -4.35
CA GLU A 555 -7.88 -25.71 -4.06
C GLU A 555 -7.72 -24.19 -4.22
N ALA A 556 -6.71 -23.59 -3.58
CA ALA A 556 -6.48 -22.15 -3.64
C ALA A 556 -6.09 -21.64 -5.05
N GLU A 557 -5.31 -22.40 -5.82
CA GLU A 557 -4.95 -22.03 -7.20
C GLU A 557 -6.17 -22.04 -8.13
N ARG A 558 -7.08 -23.02 -7.96
CA ARG A 558 -8.36 -23.09 -8.69
C ARG A 558 -9.30 -21.96 -8.28
N GLU A 559 -9.59 -21.82 -7.00
CA GLU A 559 -10.62 -20.90 -6.52
C GLU A 559 -10.23 -19.43 -6.68
N LEU A 560 -8.93 -19.12 -6.71
CA LEU A 560 -8.45 -17.79 -7.07
C LEU A 560 -8.66 -17.48 -8.56
N LEU A 561 -8.50 -18.46 -9.46
CA LEU A 561 -8.86 -18.31 -10.88
C LEU A 561 -10.38 -18.13 -11.04
N ASP A 562 -11.19 -18.92 -10.32
CA ASP A 562 -12.65 -18.82 -10.37
C ASP A 562 -13.14 -17.46 -9.81
N ALA A 563 -12.54 -16.97 -8.72
CA ALA A 563 -12.81 -15.62 -8.20
C ALA A 563 -12.41 -14.52 -9.20
N ILE A 564 -11.27 -14.67 -9.90
CA ILE A 564 -10.86 -13.71 -10.95
C ILE A 564 -11.86 -13.73 -12.12
N ASN A 565 -12.27 -14.91 -12.59
CA ASN A 565 -13.31 -15.03 -13.64
C ASN A 565 -14.63 -14.39 -13.19
N PHE A 566 -15.10 -14.73 -11.99
CA PHE A 566 -16.29 -14.12 -11.40
C PHE A 566 -16.21 -12.59 -11.36
N GLY A 567 -15.06 -12.04 -10.94
CA GLY A 567 -14.84 -10.60 -10.87
C GLY A 567 -14.70 -9.90 -12.24
N LEU A 568 -14.34 -10.63 -13.29
CA LEU A 568 -14.32 -10.15 -14.67
C LEU A 568 -15.72 -10.17 -15.31
N ASP A 569 -16.51 -11.19 -15.01
CA ASP A 569 -17.80 -11.47 -15.66
C ASP A 569 -18.98 -10.77 -14.96
N ASN A 570 -18.78 -10.18 -13.76
CA ASN A 570 -19.77 -9.36 -13.05
C ASN A 570 -19.42 -7.87 -13.11
N SER A 571 -20.45 -7.04 -13.32
CA SER A 571 -20.35 -5.57 -13.35
C SER A 571 -20.83 -4.90 -12.06
N TYR A 572 -20.21 -3.76 -11.74
CA TYR A 572 -20.63 -2.81 -10.71
C TYR A 572 -20.94 -1.45 -11.35
N THR A 573 -22.04 -0.83 -10.92
CA THR A 573 -22.56 0.40 -11.50
C THR A 573 -22.62 1.52 -10.46
N ILE A 574 -22.03 2.67 -10.78
CA ILE A 574 -21.97 3.86 -9.92
C ILE A 574 -22.70 5.00 -10.63
N HIS A 575 -23.70 5.58 -9.96
CA HIS A 575 -24.42 6.74 -10.45
C HIS A 575 -23.64 8.01 -10.11
N GLY A 576 -23.16 8.71 -11.13
CA GLY A 576 -22.42 9.96 -11.00
C GLY A 576 -23.30 11.15 -10.59
N PRO A 577 -22.68 12.32 -10.34
CA PRO A 577 -23.41 13.53 -10.00
C PRO A 577 -24.42 13.92 -11.11
N PRO A 578 -25.52 14.61 -10.75
CA PRO A 578 -26.42 15.19 -11.74
C PRO A 578 -25.63 16.12 -12.65
N ARG A 579 -25.84 16.05 -13.97
CA ARG A 579 -25.21 17.00 -14.91
C ARG A 579 -25.65 18.41 -14.56
N ARG A 580 -24.73 19.22 -14.04
CA ARG A 580 -24.94 20.67 -13.91
C ARG A 580 -24.99 21.24 -15.32
N SER A 581 -26.18 21.67 -15.74
CA SER A 581 -26.39 22.28 -17.05
C SER A 581 -25.63 23.59 -17.12
N SER A 582 -24.51 23.61 -17.82
CA SER A 582 -23.73 24.83 -18.08
C SER A 582 -24.47 25.70 -19.10
N VAL A 583 -25.50 26.42 -18.65
CA VAL A 583 -26.14 27.49 -19.43
C VAL A 583 -25.21 28.71 -19.42
N SER A 584 -24.07 28.57 -20.10
CA SER A 584 -23.20 29.68 -20.51
C SER A 584 -23.81 30.34 -21.75
N GLY A 585 -25.08 30.75 -21.64
CA GLY A 585 -25.87 31.37 -22.70
C GLY A 585 -26.18 32.81 -22.30
N VAL A 586 -25.64 33.76 -23.07
CA VAL A 586 -25.80 35.21 -22.88
C VAL A 586 -27.26 35.59 -22.65
N SER A 587 -27.54 36.29 -21.55
CA SER A 587 -28.87 36.83 -21.24
C SER A 587 -29.32 37.82 -22.30
N GLY A 588 -30.24 37.42 -23.17
CA GLY A 588 -30.79 38.29 -24.21
C GLY A 588 -31.90 37.62 -25.03
N GLY A 589 -33.13 37.61 -24.51
CA GLY A 589 -34.30 37.16 -25.26
C GLY A 589 -35.42 36.60 -24.38
N ILE A 590 -36.56 37.30 -24.35
CA ILE A 590 -37.79 36.86 -23.68
C ILE A 590 -38.49 35.81 -24.56
N SER A 591 -38.83 34.64 -24.02
CA SER A 591 -40.11 33.91 -24.23
C SER A 591 -40.00 32.45 -23.77
N GLY A 592 -41.11 31.92 -23.24
CA GLY A 592 -41.13 30.63 -22.55
C GLY A 592 -40.90 29.39 -23.41
N VAL A 593 -40.29 28.37 -22.78
CA VAL A 593 -40.82 27.02 -22.60
C VAL A 593 -40.13 26.47 -21.35
N GLN A 594 -40.88 25.91 -20.39
CA GLN A 594 -40.28 25.17 -19.27
C GLN A 594 -39.77 23.82 -19.80
N SER A 595 -38.55 23.81 -20.34
CA SER A 595 -37.84 22.59 -20.67
C SER A 595 -37.45 21.89 -19.37
N SER A 596 -38.28 20.96 -18.92
CA SER A 596 -37.94 20.01 -17.85
C SER A 596 -36.79 19.11 -18.31
N SER A 597 -35.56 19.63 -18.22
CA SER A 597 -34.36 18.88 -18.57
C SER A 597 -34.16 17.78 -17.53
N ASN A 598 -34.70 16.59 -17.83
CA ASN A 598 -34.38 15.36 -17.11
C ASN A 598 -32.88 15.11 -17.23
N SER A 599 -32.11 15.63 -16.26
CA SER A 599 -30.68 15.46 -16.18
C SER A 599 -30.38 14.04 -15.70
N PHE A 600 -30.42 13.08 -16.63
CA PHE A 600 -30.04 11.71 -16.36
C PHE A 600 -28.66 11.68 -15.69
N PRO A 601 -28.51 11.07 -14.49
CA PRO A 601 -27.23 10.98 -13.83
C PRO A 601 -26.27 10.21 -14.74
N THR A 602 -25.05 10.72 -14.91
CA THR A 602 -24.08 10.06 -15.78
C THR A 602 -23.62 8.77 -15.10
N VAL A 603 -23.64 7.63 -15.79
CA VAL A 603 -23.40 6.31 -15.19
C VAL A 603 -22.01 5.79 -15.52
N LEU A 604 -21.31 5.27 -14.52
CA LEU A 604 -20.10 4.46 -14.67
C LEU A 604 -20.50 3.01 -14.44
N SER A 605 -20.13 2.10 -15.35
CA SER A 605 -20.28 0.66 -15.14
C SER A 605 -19.02 -0.06 -15.60
N ALA A 606 -18.47 -0.91 -14.74
CA ALA A 606 -17.20 -1.61 -14.96
C ALA A 606 -17.18 -2.94 -14.19
N SER A 607 -16.20 -3.83 -14.43
CA SER A 607 -16.13 -5.12 -13.73
C SER A 607 -15.77 -4.99 -12.25
N LEU A 608 -16.04 -6.02 -11.43
CA LEU A 608 -15.60 -6.05 -10.02
C LEU A 608 -14.07 -5.99 -9.90
N VAL A 609 -13.35 -6.53 -10.89
CA VAL A 609 -11.90 -6.37 -11.03
C VAL A 609 -11.49 -4.90 -11.19
N ALA A 610 -12.20 -4.14 -12.04
CA ALA A 610 -11.89 -2.75 -12.31
C ALA A 610 -12.14 -1.83 -11.11
N ILE A 611 -13.26 -2.04 -10.41
CA ILE A 611 -13.65 -1.25 -9.22
C ILE A 611 -12.99 -1.71 -7.91
N ASN A 612 -12.12 -2.72 -7.94
CA ASN A 612 -11.49 -3.28 -6.74
C ASN A 612 -10.63 -2.24 -5.97
N PRO A 613 -10.93 -1.94 -4.69
CA PRO A 613 -10.13 -1.02 -3.87
C PRO A 613 -8.72 -1.52 -3.52
N TYR A 614 -8.43 -2.81 -3.68
CA TYR A 614 -7.13 -3.43 -3.36
C TYR A 614 -6.43 -4.01 -4.61
N PRO A 615 -6.04 -3.18 -5.60
CA PRO A 615 -5.44 -3.66 -6.85
C PRO A 615 -4.08 -4.34 -6.62
N HIS A 616 -3.34 -3.99 -5.56
CA HIS A 616 -2.10 -4.66 -5.19
C HIS A 616 -2.32 -6.12 -4.77
N SER A 617 -3.44 -6.43 -4.11
CA SER A 617 -3.83 -7.82 -3.77
C SER A 617 -4.10 -8.62 -5.05
N LEU A 618 -4.80 -8.02 -6.02
CA LEU A 618 -5.08 -8.66 -7.31
C LEU A 618 -3.80 -8.88 -8.14
N VAL A 619 -2.88 -7.92 -8.18
CA VAL A 619 -1.57 -8.10 -8.84
C VAL A 619 -0.77 -9.23 -8.19
N ALA A 620 -0.71 -9.30 -6.86
CA ALA A 620 -0.03 -10.38 -6.15
C ALA A 620 -0.68 -11.75 -6.39
N ALA A 621 -2.01 -11.81 -6.40
CA ALA A 621 -2.78 -13.01 -6.75
C ALA A 621 -2.44 -13.49 -8.16
N ILE A 622 -2.50 -12.60 -9.16
CA ILE A 622 -2.19 -12.90 -10.55
C ILE A 622 -0.74 -13.40 -10.72
N GLN A 623 0.23 -12.82 -10.01
CA GLN A 623 1.62 -13.28 -10.06
C GLN A 623 1.81 -14.69 -9.47
N LEU A 624 1.13 -15.01 -8.37
CA LEU A 624 1.19 -16.34 -7.76
C LEU A 624 0.50 -17.40 -8.62
N VAL A 625 -0.64 -17.06 -9.25
CA VAL A 625 -1.34 -17.93 -10.20
C VAL A 625 -0.54 -18.11 -11.49
N ASP A 626 0.07 -17.07 -12.07
CA ASP A 626 0.91 -17.19 -13.27
C ASP A 626 2.12 -18.11 -13.03
N LYS A 627 2.70 -18.05 -11.83
CA LYS A 627 3.75 -18.96 -11.36
C LYS A 627 3.25 -20.41 -11.27
N ALA A 628 2.05 -20.65 -10.76
CA ALA A 628 1.43 -21.97 -10.69
C ALA A 628 1.09 -22.55 -12.07
N VAL A 629 0.43 -21.75 -12.91
CA VAL A 629 0.03 -22.09 -14.28
C VAL A 629 1.27 -22.37 -15.15
N SER A 630 2.34 -21.58 -15.00
CA SER A 630 3.62 -21.83 -15.68
C SER A 630 4.34 -23.08 -15.17
N ARG A 631 4.32 -23.35 -13.85
CA ARG A 631 4.83 -24.60 -13.28
C ARG A 631 4.13 -25.82 -13.86
N ASP A 632 2.81 -25.80 -13.94
CA ASP A 632 2.04 -26.97 -14.38
C ASP A 632 2.10 -27.20 -15.90
N TYR A 633 2.28 -26.14 -16.70
CA TYR A 633 2.68 -26.24 -18.10
C TYR A 633 4.06 -26.90 -18.25
N MET A 634 5.07 -26.43 -17.50
CA MET A 634 6.42 -27.02 -17.51
C MET A 634 6.47 -28.47 -17.02
N GLN A 635 5.47 -28.92 -16.26
CA GLN A 635 5.29 -30.31 -15.81
C GLN A 635 4.41 -31.14 -16.76
N GLY A 636 3.97 -30.60 -17.89
CA GLY A 636 3.13 -31.31 -18.87
C GLY A 636 1.69 -31.58 -18.41
N LYS A 637 1.24 -31.01 -17.28
CA LYS A 637 -0.11 -31.18 -16.73
C LYS A 637 -1.16 -30.36 -17.48
N VAL A 638 -0.73 -29.26 -18.10
CA VAL A 638 -1.58 -28.32 -18.83
C VAL A 638 -1.06 -28.21 -20.26
N GLY A 639 -1.91 -28.47 -21.25
CA GLY A 639 -1.54 -28.31 -22.66
C GLY A 639 -1.39 -26.84 -23.07
N LEU A 640 -0.59 -26.57 -24.11
CA LEU A 640 -0.27 -25.20 -24.60
C LEU A 640 -1.51 -24.31 -24.78
N GLU A 641 -2.60 -24.85 -25.29
CA GLU A 641 -3.82 -24.09 -25.54
C GLU A 641 -4.53 -23.67 -24.24
N ALA A 642 -4.60 -24.57 -23.24
CA ALA A 642 -5.13 -24.24 -21.92
C ALA A 642 -4.21 -23.25 -21.18
N TYR A 643 -2.89 -23.41 -21.31
CA TYR A 643 -1.89 -22.49 -20.77
C TYR A 643 -2.01 -21.08 -21.36
N ARG A 644 -2.18 -20.96 -22.68
CA ARG A 644 -2.46 -19.67 -23.35
C ARG A 644 -3.74 -19.04 -22.81
N ARG A 645 -4.86 -19.78 -22.78
CA ARG A 645 -6.15 -19.27 -22.28
C ARG A 645 -6.04 -18.74 -20.85
N LEU A 646 -5.40 -19.48 -19.95
CA LEU A 646 -5.21 -19.06 -18.55
C LEU A 646 -4.41 -17.74 -18.47
N LYS A 647 -3.29 -17.62 -19.19
CA LYS A 647 -2.53 -16.36 -19.24
C LYS A 647 -3.31 -15.21 -19.87
N THR A 648 -4.14 -15.46 -20.89
CA THR A 648 -5.03 -14.44 -21.47
C THR A 648 -6.08 -13.96 -20.46
N THR A 649 -6.67 -14.86 -19.66
CA THR A 649 -7.58 -14.49 -18.56
C THR A 649 -6.89 -13.61 -17.52
N LEU A 650 -5.67 -13.98 -17.10
CA LEU A 650 -4.87 -13.19 -16.16
C LEU A 650 -4.51 -11.80 -16.73
N LEU A 651 -4.17 -11.72 -18.03
CA LEU A 651 -3.93 -10.45 -18.71
C LEU A 651 -5.20 -9.58 -18.75
N ARG A 652 -6.36 -10.17 -19.09
CA ARG A 652 -7.67 -9.48 -19.08
C ARG A 652 -7.96 -8.84 -17.72
N ALA A 653 -7.59 -9.51 -16.63
CA ALA A 653 -7.71 -8.96 -15.27
C ALA A 653 -6.76 -7.79 -14.99
N LEU A 654 -5.52 -7.84 -15.49
CA LEU A 654 -4.60 -6.69 -15.39
C LEU A 654 -4.97 -5.52 -16.30
N GLU A 655 -5.60 -5.77 -17.45
CA GLU A 655 -6.07 -4.73 -18.38
C GLU A 655 -7.30 -3.99 -17.86
N GLN A 656 -8.19 -4.69 -17.14
CA GLN A 656 -9.34 -4.06 -16.47
C GLN A 656 -8.99 -3.45 -15.11
N SER A 657 -7.87 -3.84 -14.48
CA SER A 657 -7.38 -3.22 -13.24
C SER A 657 -7.07 -1.72 -13.42
N PRO A 658 -6.95 -0.93 -12.34
CA PRO A 658 -6.63 0.51 -12.46
C PRO A 658 -5.30 0.81 -13.18
N GLN A 659 -5.38 1.16 -14.47
CA GLN A 659 -4.22 1.38 -15.37
C GLN A 659 -3.32 2.54 -14.95
N MET A 660 -3.81 3.43 -14.08
CA MET A 660 -3.04 4.57 -13.56
C MET A 660 -1.93 4.14 -12.58
N SER A 661 -1.91 2.88 -12.12
CA SER A 661 -0.95 2.36 -11.13
C SER A 661 0.34 1.81 -11.78
N MET A 662 1.50 2.27 -11.31
CA MET A 662 2.81 1.74 -11.75
C MET A 662 2.95 0.22 -11.57
N SER A 663 2.41 -0.35 -10.48
CA SER A 663 2.55 -1.79 -10.21
C SER A 663 1.65 -2.66 -11.09
N VAL A 664 0.45 -2.17 -11.44
CA VAL A 664 -0.45 -2.82 -12.41
C VAL A 664 0.19 -2.80 -13.79
N GLU A 665 0.68 -1.64 -14.23
CA GLU A 665 1.31 -1.47 -15.53
C GLU A 665 2.60 -2.29 -15.68
N ALA A 666 3.43 -2.38 -14.62
CA ALA A 666 4.60 -3.24 -14.60
C ALA A 666 4.24 -4.73 -14.76
N ALA A 667 3.25 -5.22 -14.01
CA ALA A 667 2.79 -6.60 -14.10
C ALA A 667 2.17 -6.91 -15.49
N ARG A 668 1.40 -5.96 -16.04
CA ARG A 668 0.77 -6.07 -17.37
C ARG A 668 1.82 -6.20 -18.46
N ARG A 669 2.83 -5.32 -18.46
CA ARG A 669 3.96 -5.38 -19.41
C ARG A 669 4.69 -6.72 -19.35
N GLU A 670 4.91 -7.27 -18.17
CA GLU A 670 5.63 -8.54 -18.02
C GLU A 670 4.82 -9.72 -18.57
N MET A 671 3.51 -9.76 -18.31
CA MET A 671 2.65 -10.80 -18.87
C MET A 671 2.46 -10.70 -20.39
N VAL A 672 2.39 -9.48 -20.95
CA VAL A 672 2.40 -9.26 -22.41
C VAL A 672 3.69 -9.78 -23.04
N LYS A 673 4.87 -9.52 -22.44
CA LYS A 673 6.14 -10.12 -22.92
C LYS A 673 6.12 -11.65 -22.86
N SER A 674 5.60 -12.22 -21.77
CA SER A 674 5.50 -13.67 -21.59
C SER A 674 4.63 -14.32 -22.66
N LEU A 675 3.45 -13.74 -22.97
CA LEU A 675 2.58 -14.19 -24.05
C LEU A 675 3.24 -14.07 -25.44
N ALA A 676 3.89 -12.94 -25.73
CA ALA A 676 4.61 -12.75 -27.00
C ALA A 676 5.76 -13.74 -27.21
N GLN A 677 6.40 -14.23 -26.14
CA GLN A 677 7.38 -15.32 -26.22
C GLN A 677 6.73 -16.67 -26.57
N LEU A 678 5.54 -16.96 -26.01
CA LEU A 678 4.81 -18.20 -26.28
C LEU A 678 4.31 -18.29 -27.72
N ASP A 679 3.88 -17.17 -28.31
CA ASP A 679 3.44 -17.19 -29.71
C ASP A 679 4.61 -17.39 -30.68
N ARG A 680 5.81 -16.87 -30.37
CA ARG A 680 7.04 -17.21 -31.12
C ARG A 680 7.36 -18.70 -31.06
N ILE A 681 7.23 -19.32 -29.88
CA ILE A 681 7.44 -20.77 -29.69
C ILE A 681 6.38 -21.58 -30.45
N GLY A 682 5.11 -21.15 -30.39
CA GLY A 682 4.01 -21.79 -31.12
C GLY A 682 4.15 -21.71 -32.64
N ILE A 683 4.65 -20.59 -33.17
CA ILE A 683 4.95 -20.43 -34.59
C ILE A 683 6.15 -21.28 -35.00
N ALA A 684 7.23 -21.31 -34.20
CA ALA A 684 8.40 -22.15 -34.47
C ALA A 684 8.02 -23.65 -34.49
N GLY A 685 7.25 -24.11 -33.50
CA GLY A 685 6.74 -25.48 -33.45
C GLY A 685 5.85 -25.85 -34.63
N LYS A 686 5.00 -24.92 -35.10
CA LYS A 686 4.20 -25.10 -36.33
C LYS A 686 5.05 -25.09 -37.61
N SER A 687 6.11 -24.28 -37.68
CA SER A 687 7.03 -24.28 -38.83
C SER A 687 7.79 -25.61 -38.97
N LEU A 688 8.16 -26.21 -37.82
CA LEU A 688 8.77 -27.54 -37.76
C LEU A 688 7.77 -28.67 -38.10
N SER A 689 6.48 -28.50 -37.82
CA SER A 689 5.44 -29.48 -38.20
C SER A 689 4.84 -29.26 -39.60
N MET A 690 5.23 -28.20 -40.31
CA MET A 690 4.77 -27.90 -41.68
C MET A 690 5.82 -28.13 -42.78
N SER A 691 6.91 -28.83 -42.46
CA SER A 691 7.89 -29.32 -43.46
C SER A 691 7.80 -30.83 -43.65
N PRO A 692 6.85 -31.34 -44.47
CA PRO A 692 7.07 -32.62 -45.14
C PRO A 692 8.21 -32.44 -46.17
N GLU A 693 9.03 -33.47 -46.36
CA GLU A 693 10.16 -33.51 -47.31
C GLU A 693 11.39 -32.63 -47.00
N ILE A 694 12.19 -33.02 -45.99
CA ILE A 694 13.58 -33.43 -46.28
C ILE A 694 13.90 -34.70 -45.49
N ALA A 695 13.69 -35.86 -46.13
CA ALA A 695 14.14 -37.14 -45.61
C ALA A 695 15.02 -37.83 -46.67
N ARG A 696 16.34 -37.79 -46.47
CA ARG A 696 17.34 -38.84 -46.82
C ARG A 696 18.77 -38.31 -46.65
N THR A 697 19.70 -39.24 -46.37
CA THR A 697 21.12 -39.02 -46.01
C THR A 697 21.30 -38.38 -44.62
N HIS A 698 22.00 -38.96 -43.64
CA HIS A 698 22.72 -40.24 -43.58
C HIS A 698 22.32 -41.06 -42.34
N HIS A 699 22.03 -42.35 -42.56
CA HIS A 699 22.05 -43.35 -41.49
C HIS A 699 23.22 -44.30 -41.77
N HIS A 700 24.35 -44.12 -41.06
CA HIS A 700 25.40 -45.11 -40.79
C HIS A 700 26.56 -44.44 -40.03
N HIS A 701 26.63 -44.59 -38.70
CA HIS A 701 27.70 -45.36 -38.05
C HIS A 701 27.53 -45.49 -36.52
N ARG A 702 27.49 -46.75 -36.08
CA ARG A 702 27.95 -47.37 -34.81
C ARG A 702 28.04 -46.53 -33.51
N LEU A 703 27.27 -46.99 -32.52
CA LEU A 703 27.77 -47.68 -31.30
C LEU A 703 29.19 -47.34 -30.81
N ALA A 704 29.31 -46.77 -29.60
CA ALA A 704 30.05 -47.36 -28.46
C ALA A 704 30.00 -46.48 -27.18
N TYR A 705 29.60 -47.06 -26.05
CA TYR A 705 30.11 -46.74 -24.70
C TYR A 705 31.56 -47.28 -24.59
N PRO A 706 32.49 -46.74 -23.77
CA PRO A 706 32.39 -46.70 -22.30
C PRO A 706 32.96 -45.38 -21.69
N GLU A 707 33.07 -45.16 -20.37
CA GLU A 707 32.86 -45.99 -19.15
C GLU A 707 32.29 -45.11 -18.02
#